data_AF-B2AP82-F1
#
_entry.id   AF-B2AP82-F1
#
_cell.length_a   1.000
_cell.length_b   1.000
_cell.length_c   1.000
_cell.angle_alpha   90.00
_cell.angle_beta   90.00
_cell.angle_gamma   90.00
#
_symmetry.space_group_name_H-M   'P 1'
#
loop_
_entity.id
_entity.type
_entity.pdbx_description
1 polymer ?
#
loop_
_entity_poly.entity_id
_entity_poly.type
_entity_poly.pdbx_seq_one_letter_code
_entity_poly.pdbx_strand_id
1 'polypeptide(L)'
;MCENAHQGSHGRPQLVQPESECLLSGSSEAYNHRERPSQTETGREGTGGNGQTSICWRHRQGKDRDVKRILSSFQLATVVSKQQQSDIDADTMATPYSGPKNSLQASKPVVVGVYGIPGCGKSSMLVELKNRLGEEQFSFHEGSQAIASLLPGGLAAFHQASQDEKARYRELAINAIANEATKNQKVAVVAGHFMFWSEKDQQYHRVCTKADLETYTHVIYFDTAADIVSLRRQDDKGRERPTMTPARLDDWAKTEKRELQRLCRSSGILFIALSEAERGALSVRTINLLLDFQHHCSQHNLRLAQNRLDSISLRSGFTMDCKQPCTMLVLDADKTLATQDTGKLFWEVMLKKNLLDPSSLEGKCEDPLTTLFSSQLGYSYTAFRQATLLYEQYSDEQVFEGVCRNIASLVKMHPAMVSLLQTAERKRNVSAVVVTCGLRRVWEIVLANHGLMGTVKVIGGGRISDGFVVTAQVKASLVERLQNMYGLYVWAFGDSPLDIPMLRAADEAIVVVGEQYVRSRSMETHLLQAIDSGNFCPRQVLLPETAAPRQDVERLPLVNIESSEFLFEISRQRDHRRQPTAEHHIVHATGRAAAKLLTTATRDARVSGPALREAHRLVGRYLATELLPDVVGTEEYEIPHVQGHQTLGHRVKNEKKTAIVALMRGGEPMAFGISDVLPLAIFLHAKRPEDVEARHLLGLETVLLVDSVVNTGKSIVEFVRHIRGLNSRVGIVVMAGVIQAKAVAAGPEGVLHQLHQGEPKVDVVAFRLSDNKFTGKGVTDTGARLFNTTELE
;
A
#
# COMPACT_ATOMS: atom_id res chain seq x y z
N MET A 1 55.70 -2.79 -29.99
CA MET A 1 56.16 -2.49 -31.37
C MET A 1 55.21 -1.47 -31.96
N CYS A 2 55.68 -0.70 -32.96
CA CYS A 2 55.07 0.44 -33.65
C CYS A 2 53.52 0.47 -33.67
N GLU A 3 52.84 1.59 -33.36
CA GLU A 3 52.88 2.90 -34.06
C GLU A 3 52.44 2.83 -35.52
N ASN A 4 51.32 3.50 -35.86
CA ASN A 4 51.39 4.74 -36.63
C ASN A 4 50.03 5.46 -36.68
N ALA A 5 50.05 6.76 -37.00
CA ALA A 5 48.87 7.60 -37.19
C ALA A 5 49.12 8.67 -38.27
N HIS A 6 48.12 8.95 -39.11
CA HIS A 6 47.94 10.16 -39.94
C HIS A 6 46.46 10.17 -40.36
N GLN A 7 45.64 11.22 -40.15
CA GLN A 7 45.65 12.63 -40.59
C GLN A 7 44.89 12.87 -41.91
N GLY A 8 44.11 13.96 -41.93
CA GLY A 8 43.49 14.55 -43.12
C GLY A 8 42.01 14.18 -43.36
N SER A 9 41.14 15.02 -43.94
CA SER A 9 40.78 16.43 -43.67
C SER A 9 39.83 16.94 -44.77
N HIS A 10 38.80 17.73 -44.39
CA HIS A 10 37.89 18.49 -45.28
C HIS A 10 36.95 17.71 -46.24
N GLY A 11 35.79 18.30 -46.54
CA GLY A 11 34.85 17.80 -47.55
C GLY A 11 33.36 18.05 -47.27
N ARG A 12 32.88 19.31 -47.39
CA ARG A 12 31.45 19.56 -47.71
C ARG A 12 31.28 19.45 -49.23
N PRO A 13 30.11 18.96 -49.69
CA PRO A 13 29.38 19.69 -50.72
C PRO A 13 27.95 20.05 -50.26
N GLN A 14 27.27 20.88 -51.05
CA GLN A 14 25.93 21.40 -50.76
C GLN A 14 25.18 21.61 -52.09
N LEU A 15 23.91 21.18 -52.17
CA LEU A 15 23.00 21.31 -53.35
C LEU A 15 23.50 20.50 -54.58
N VAL A 16 22.69 20.09 -55.56
CA VAL A 16 21.63 20.80 -56.34
C VAL A 16 20.57 19.78 -56.85
N GLN A 17 19.32 20.23 -57.11
CA GLN A 17 18.25 19.45 -57.76
C GLN A 17 18.31 19.52 -59.30
N PRO A 18 17.46 18.77 -60.02
CA PRO A 18 16.25 19.41 -60.57
C PRO A 18 14.98 18.53 -60.30
N GLU A 19 13.72 18.97 -60.36
CA GLU A 19 13.01 19.94 -61.23
C GLU A 19 12.96 19.52 -62.71
N SER A 20 12.00 19.94 -63.55
CA SER A 20 10.74 20.72 -63.36
C SER A 20 9.53 19.83 -63.76
N GLU A 21 8.31 20.17 -64.22
CA GLU A 21 7.42 21.34 -64.50
C GLU A 21 6.02 20.70 -64.77
N CYS A 22 4.81 21.29 -64.80
CA CYS A 22 4.15 22.55 -64.37
C CYS A 22 2.62 22.19 -64.28
N LEU A 23 1.58 23.02 -64.08
CA LEU A 23 1.30 24.47 -63.97
C LEU A 23 0.66 24.72 -62.57
N LEU A 24 0.40 25.92 -62.01
CA LEU A 24 -0.12 27.24 -62.47
C LEU A 24 -1.60 27.21 -62.90
N SER A 25 -2.50 28.08 -62.41
CA SER A 25 -2.44 29.30 -61.56
C SER A 25 -3.73 29.42 -60.68
N GLY A 26 -3.93 30.35 -59.74
CA GLY A 26 -3.08 31.38 -59.09
C GLY A 26 -3.91 32.52 -58.46
N SER A 27 -3.42 33.17 -57.38
CA SER A 27 -3.93 34.42 -56.71
C SER A 27 -5.37 34.43 -56.15
N SER A 28 -5.82 35.33 -55.24
CA SER A 28 -5.22 36.02 -54.06
C SER A 28 -6.34 36.77 -53.28
N GLU A 29 -6.05 37.37 -52.11
CA GLU A 29 -6.92 38.30 -51.33
C GLU A 29 -8.21 37.68 -50.69
N ALA A 30 -8.99 38.37 -49.83
CA ALA A 30 -8.64 39.10 -48.59
C ALA A 30 -9.89 39.29 -47.67
N TYR A 31 -9.65 39.71 -46.42
CA TYR A 31 -10.59 40.20 -45.37
C TYR A 31 -11.97 40.77 -45.80
N ASN A 32 -13.05 40.43 -45.06
CA ASN A 32 -13.69 41.35 -44.08
C ASN A 32 -14.96 40.83 -43.33
N HIS A 33 -15.36 41.54 -42.25
CA HIS A 33 -16.67 41.68 -41.55
C HIS A 33 -17.65 40.48 -41.46
N ARG A 34 -18.29 40.11 -40.33
CA ARG A 34 -18.63 40.72 -39.02
C ARG A 34 -19.78 41.76 -38.96
N GLU A 35 -20.91 41.29 -38.39
CA GLU A 35 -21.98 41.97 -37.62
C GLU A 35 -23.24 42.61 -38.28
N ARG A 36 -24.42 42.25 -37.70
CA ARG A 36 -25.71 42.99 -37.57
C ARG A 36 -26.66 43.13 -38.79
N PRO A 37 -27.95 43.55 -38.61
CA PRO A 37 -28.70 43.86 -37.38
C PRO A 37 -30.03 43.07 -37.17
N SER A 38 -30.78 43.49 -36.14
CA SER A 38 -31.98 42.93 -35.51
C SER A 38 -33.34 43.52 -35.95
N GLN A 39 -34.42 42.97 -35.37
CA GLN A 39 -35.77 43.54 -35.09
C GLN A 39 -36.94 43.29 -36.08
N THR A 40 -38.02 42.73 -35.53
CA THR A 40 -39.46 43.09 -35.64
C THR A 40 -40.29 42.01 -34.89
N GLU A 41 -41.55 42.19 -34.49
CA GLU A 41 -42.15 43.24 -33.63
C GLU A 41 -43.47 42.69 -33.01
N THR A 42 -44.05 43.37 -32.00
CA THR A 42 -45.37 43.09 -31.36
C THR A 42 -45.49 41.78 -30.53
N GLY A 43 -46.35 41.68 -29.50
CA GLY A 43 -47.12 42.71 -28.80
C GLY A 43 -48.19 42.15 -27.83
N ARG A 44 -48.61 42.96 -26.84
CA ARG A 44 -49.75 42.79 -25.90
C ARG A 44 -49.63 41.69 -24.80
N GLU A 45 -49.80 42.06 -23.52
CA GLU A 45 -51.04 42.10 -22.68
C GLU A 45 -51.64 40.69 -22.44
N GLY A 46 -52.00 40.26 -21.21
CA GLY A 46 -51.85 40.88 -19.89
C GLY A 46 -52.80 40.23 -18.85
N THR A 47 -52.45 40.27 -17.55
CA THR A 47 -53.20 39.66 -16.40
C THR A 47 -53.35 38.13 -16.46
N GLY A 48 -53.58 37.38 -15.38
CA GLY A 48 -53.66 37.69 -13.95
C GLY A 48 -54.55 36.66 -13.25
N GLY A 49 -54.06 35.92 -12.25
CA GLY A 49 -54.82 34.83 -11.63
C GLY A 49 -54.18 34.24 -10.37
N ASN A 50 -54.63 34.69 -9.19
CA ASN A 50 -54.24 34.11 -7.90
C ASN A 50 -55.03 32.83 -7.60
N GLY A 51 -54.42 31.88 -6.88
CA GLY A 51 -55.06 30.63 -6.48
C GLY A 51 -54.29 29.87 -5.40
N GLN A 52 -54.31 30.37 -4.15
CA GLN A 52 -53.58 29.82 -3.01
C GLN A 52 -54.55 29.45 -1.86
N THR A 53 -54.08 28.56 -0.95
CA THR A 53 -54.53 28.32 0.45
C THR A 53 -55.47 27.15 0.79
N SER A 54 -55.34 26.68 2.06
CA SER A 54 -56.12 25.67 2.80
C SER A 54 -55.98 24.20 2.30
N ILE A 55 -55.77 23.16 3.12
CA ILE A 55 -55.74 22.94 4.58
C ILE A 55 -57.07 23.14 5.32
N CYS A 56 -57.74 22.03 5.64
CA CYS A 56 -58.43 21.86 6.94
C CYS A 56 -58.54 20.38 7.34
N TRP A 57 -59.09 20.10 8.53
CA TRP A 57 -58.95 18.84 9.29
C TRP A 57 -60.31 18.30 9.84
N ARG A 58 -60.24 17.08 10.41
CA ARG A 58 -60.95 16.54 11.61
C ARG A 58 -62.28 15.75 11.51
N HIS A 59 -62.20 14.54 12.10
CA HIS A 59 -63.15 13.93 13.06
C HIS A 59 -64.51 13.36 12.53
N ARG A 60 -65.14 12.33 13.11
CA ARG A 60 -64.81 11.39 14.23
C ARG A 60 -65.73 10.13 14.20
N GLN A 61 -65.46 9.20 15.13
CA GLN A 61 -66.29 8.03 15.56
C GLN A 61 -66.24 6.78 14.65
N GLY A 62 -66.25 5.54 15.19
CA GLY A 62 -66.03 5.16 16.60
C GLY A 62 -66.23 3.67 16.95
N LYS A 63 -65.38 3.18 17.87
CA LYS A 63 -65.54 2.07 18.85
C LYS A 63 -65.67 0.58 18.42
N ASP A 64 -64.81 -0.21 19.08
CA ASP A 64 -65.05 -1.47 19.80
C ASP A 64 -65.84 -2.63 19.14
N ARG A 65 -65.15 -3.75 18.83
CA ARG A 65 -65.33 -5.00 19.60
C ARG A 65 -64.30 -6.11 19.36
N ASP A 66 -64.06 -6.83 20.45
CA ASP A 66 -63.04 -7.82 20.76
C ASP A 66 -62.98 -9.14 19.96
N VAL A 67 -61.74 -9.61 19.77
CA VAL A 67 -61.22 -10.94 20.16
C VAL A 67 -62.09 -12.20 19.86
N LYS A 68 -61.85 -12.85 18.71
CA LYS A 68 -61.50 -14.30 18.60
C LYS A 68 -61.35 -14.77 17.15
N ARG A 69 -60.33 -15.62 16.89
CA ARG A 69 -59.85 -16.08 15.56
C ARG A 69 -59.33 -14.90 14.72
N ILE A 70 -58.18 -14.98 14.04
CA ILE A 70 -57.42 -16.16 13.60
C ILE A 70 -56.08 -16.26 14.35
N LEU A 71 -55.82 -17.42 14.96
CA LEU A 71 -54.52 -17.78 15.55
C LEU A 71 -54.17 -19.23 15.13
N SER A 72 -53.53 -19.33 13.97
CA SER A 72 -52.86 -20.51 13.39
C SER A 72 -52.24 -20.03 12.06
N SER A 73 -50.92 -20.06 11.83
CA SER A 73 -49.86 -20.86 12.46
C SER A 73 -48.55 -20.05 12.57
N PHE A 74 -47.44 -20.73 12.95
CA PHE A 74 -46.07 -20.19 13.06
C PHE A 74 -45.77 -19.24 14.22
N GLN A 75 -45.89 -19.78 15.44
CA GLN A 75 -44.91 -19.46 16.49
C GLN A 75 -44.67 -20.64 17.44
N LEU A 76 -43.45 -20.68 17.99
CA LEU A 76 -42.99 -21.43 19.18
C LEU A 76 -42.67 -22.94 18.99
N ALA A 77 -41.71 -23.53 19.71
CA ALA A 77 -40.93 -23.00 20.85
C ALA A 77 -39.42 -23.35 20.83
N THR A 78 -38.63 -22.45 21.41
CA THR A 78 -37.24 -22.64 21.89
C THR A 78 -37.21 -23.49 23.17
N VAL A 79 -36.03 -23.97 23.63
CA VAL A 79 -35.53 -24.05 25.06
C VAL A 79 -34.75 -25.34 25.44
N VAL A 80 -33.41 -25.19 25.49
CA VAL A 80 -32.44 -25.67 26.53
C VAL A 80 -31.88 -27.11 26.61
N SER A 81 -30.55 -27.13 26.84
CA SER A 81 -29.65 -28.21 27.31
C SER A 81 -29.22 -29.26 26.27
N LYS A 82 -28.00 -29.81 26.33
CA LYS A 82 -26.95 -29.73 27.39
C LYS A 82 -25.61 -29.17 26.87
N GLN A 83 -24.75 -28.76 27.81
CA GLN A 83 -23.32 -28.63 27.58
C GLN A 83 -22.74 -30.02 27.24
N GLN A 84 -21.81 -30.07 26.29
CA GLN A 84 -20.74 -31.08 26.33
C GLN A 84 -19.45 -30.42 25.83
N GLN A 85 -18.44 -30.43 26.70
CA GLN A 85 -17.13 -29.86 26.42
C GLN A 85 -16.38 -30.78 25.44
N SER A 86 -15.86 -30.22 24.36
CA SER A 86 -14.82 -30.84 23.53
C SER A 86 -13.90 -29.74 23.04
N ASP A 87 -12.69 -29.69 23.56
CA ASP A 87 -11.80 -28.55 23.37
C ASP A 87 -11.33 -28.46 21.91
N ILE A 88 -11.49 -27.27 21.32
CA ILE A 88 -10.98 -26.89 20.00
C ILE A 88 -10.25 -25.57 20.23
N ASP A 89 -8.95 -25.57 19.96
CA ASP A 89 -8.04 -24.54 20.49
C ASP A 89 -8.35 -23.13 19.99
N ALA A 90 -8.42 -22.19 20.94
CA ALA A 90 -8.65 -20.77 20.67
C ALA A 90 -7.37 -20.03 20.24
N ASP A 91 -6.68 -20.53 19.21
CA ASP A 91 -5.36 -20.05 18.75
C ASP A 91 -5.38 -19.58 17.28
N THR A 92 -6.44 -18.89 16.87
CA THR A 92 -6.60 -18.38 15.49
C THR A 92 -7.04 -16.90 15.43
N MET A 93 -6.77 -16.10 16.47
CA MET A 93 -6.84 -14.64 16.39
C MET A 93 -5.72 -13.96 17.22
N ALA A 94 -5.26 -12.80 16.73
CA ALA A 94 -4.41 -11.84 17.43
C ALA A 94 -3.02 -12.31 17.90
N THR A 95 -2.12 -12.65 16.96
CA THR A 95 -0.68 -12.41 17.18
C THR A 95 -0.30 -11.00 16.75
N PRO A 96 0.36 -10.19 17.60
CA PRO A 96 1.03 -8.97 17.16
C PRO A 96 2.13 -9.33 16.14
N TYR A 97 2.36 -8.45 15.16
CA TYR A 97 3.35 -8.68 14.09
C TYR A 97 4.78 -8.52 14.63
N SER A 98 5.26 -9.51 15.40
CA SER A 98 6.67 -9.57 15.80
C SER A 98 7.54 -9.70 14.56
N GLY A 99 8.54 -8.82 14.42
CA GLY A 99 9.51 -8.89 13.33
C GLY A 99 10.16 -10.27 13.20
N PRO A 100 10.67 -10.64 12.00
CA PRO A 100 11.01 -12.02 11.67
C PRO A 100 12.03 -12.62 12.64
N LYS A 101 11.57 -13.54 13.49
CA LYS A 101 12.45 -14.45 14.21
C LYS A 101 13.14 -15.32 13.18
N ASN A 102 14.48 -15.26 13.13
CA ASN A 102 15.31 -16.07 12.23
C ASN A 102 15.36 -17.56 12.67
N SER A 103 14.20 -18.22 12.72
CA SER A 103 14.10 -19.67 12.64
C SER A 103 14.11 -20.08 11.17
N LEU A 104 15.16 -20.79 10.75
CA LEU A 104 15.28 -21.34 9.40
C LEU A 104 14.26 -22.48 9.18
N GLN A 105 13.00 -22.14 8.93
CA GLN A 105 12.05 -23.06 8.36
C GLN A 105 12.54 -23.43 6.94
N ALA A 106 12.91 -24.69 6.75
CA ALA A 106 13.30 -25.19 5.44
C ALA A 106 12.11 -25.05 4.46
N SER A 107 12.33 -24.36 3.35
CA SER A 107 11.32 -24.16 2.32
C SER A 107 10.92 -25.51 1.70
N LYS A 108 9.62 -25.83 1.70
CA LYS A 108 9.05 -26.98 0.98
C LYS A 108 9.58 -27.02 -0.47
N PRO A 109 10.02 -28.19 -0.98
CA PRO A 109 10.52 -28.31 -2.35
C PRO A 109 9.44 -27.95 -3.38
N VAL A 110 9.85 -27.43 -4.54
CA VAL A 110 8.94 -27.19 -5.65
C VAL A 110 8.66 -28.51 -6.36
N VAL A 111 7.47 -29.07 -6.13
CA VAL A 111 6.99 -30.29 -6.80
C VAL A 111 5.79 -29.92 -7.68
N VAL A 112 5.92 -30.16 -8.98
CA VAL A 112 4.97 -29.79 -10.03
C VAL A 112 4.32 -31.05 -10.59
N GLY A 113 3.01 -31.19 -10.36
CA GLY A 113 2.23 -32.29 -10.91
C GLY A 113 1.77 -32.01 -12.34
N VAL A 114 2.06 -32.91 -13.27
CA VAL A 114 1.54 -32.88 -14.64
C VAL A 114 0.38 -33.86 -14.75
N TYR A 115 -0.82 -33.34 -15.01
CA TYR A 115 -2.10 -34.06 -14.94
C TYR A 115 -2.92 -33.95 -16.24
N GLY A 116 -4.06 -34.63 -16.30
CA GLY A 116 -4.89 -34.80 -17.50
C GLY A 116 -5.15 -36.27 -17.82
N ILE A 117 -6.22 -36.56 -18.54
CA ILE A 117 -6.71 -37.92 -18.75
C ILE A 117 -5.74 -38.83 -19.53
N PRO A 118 -5.83 -40.17 -19.40
CA PRO A 118 -4.96 -41.09 -20.15
C PRO A 118 -5.10 -40.92 -21.67
N GLY A 119 -4.03 -40.43 -22.30
CA GLY A 119 -3.94 -40.12 -23.73
C GLY A 119 -3.61 -38.66 -24.06
N CYS A 120 -3.70 -37.72 -23.10
CA CYS A 120 -3.36 -36.31 -23.33
C CYS A 120 -1.88 -36.05 -23.66
N GLY A 121 -0.95 -36.96 -23.31
CA GLY A 121 0.46 -36.90 -23.73
C GLY A 121 1.50 -36.63 -22.64
N LYS A 122 1.12 -36.66 -21.35
CA LYS A 122 2.02 -36.41 -20.19
C LYS A 122 3.42 -37.01 -20.31
N SER A 123 3.52 -38.32 -20.60
CA SER A 123 4.81 -39.03 -20.66
C SER A 123 5.69 -38.55 -21.82
N SER A 124 5.09 -38.19 -22.97
CA SER A 124 5.80 -37.57 -24.09
C SER A 124 6.32 -36.17 -23.72
N MET A 125 5.50 -35.39 -22.99
CA MET A 125 5.91 -34.07 -22.52
C MET A 125 7.04 -34.14 -21.49
N LEU A 126 7.03 -35.11 -20.55
CA LEU A 126 8.17 -35.32 -19.63
C LEU A 126 9.49 -35.53 -20.38
N VAL A 127 9.47 -36.31 -21.47
CA VAL A 127 10.66 -36.55 -22.31
C VAL A 127 11.08 -35.27 -23.05
N GLU A 128 10.13 -34.50 -23.62
CA GLU A 128 10.46 -33.22 -24.27
C GLU A 128 11.03 -32.21 -23.27
N LEU A 129 10.44 -32.09 -22.08
CA LEU A 129 10.92 -31.21 -21.01
C LEU A 129 12.31 -31.61 -20.53
N LYS A 130 12.56 -32.90 -20.27
CA LYS A 130 13.89 -33.42 -19.92
C LYS A 130 14.94 -33.09 -20.98
N ASN A 131 14.60 -33.23 -22.26
CA ASN A 131 15.50 -32.92 -23.37
C ASN A 131 15.76 -31.42 -23.55
N ARG A 132 14.85 -30.53 -23.09
CA ARG A 132 14.93 -29.07 -23.32
C ARG A 132 15.38 -28.25 -22.10
N LEU A 133 15.13 -28.73 -20.89
CA LEU A 133 15.55 -28.10 -19.62
C LEU A 133 16.83 -28.73 -19.04
N GLY A 134 17.14 -29.97 -19.42
CA GLY A 134 18.20 -30.76 -18.79
C GLY A 134 17.89 -31.12 -17.33
N GLU A 135 18.81 -31.83 -16.68
CA GLU A 135 18.61 -32.37 -15.32
C GLU A 135 19.48 -31.68 -14.26
N GLU A 136 20.02 -30.49 -14.52
CA GLU A 136 20.77 -29.73 -13.53
C GLU A 136 19.86 -29.19 -12.42
N GLN A 137 18.80 -28.47 -12.81
CA GLN A 137 17.89 -27.74 -11.92
C GLN A 137 16.52 -28.42 -11.78
N PHE A 138 16.24 -29.41 -12.65
CA PHE A 138 14.98 -30.16 -12.71
C PHE A 138 15.22 -31.67 -12.54
N SER A 139 14.19 -32.39 -12.11
CA SER A 139 14.12 -33.86 -12.09
C SER A 139 12.76 -34.31 -12.61
N PHE A 140 12.72 -35.38 -13.42
CA PHE A 140 11.55 -35.78 -14.20
C PHE A 140 11.11 -37.20 -13.87
N HIS A 141 9.88 -37.34 -13.37
CA HIS A 141 9.38 -38.59 -12.78
C HIS A 141 8.05 -39.02 -13.44
N GLU A 142 8.01 -40.18 -14.11
CA GLU A 142 6.72 -40.81 -14.44
C GLU A 142 6.23 -41.57 -13.19
N GLY A 143 5.09 -41.17 -12.61
CA GLY A 143 4.67 -41.64 -11.29
C GLY A 143 4.48 -43.16 -11.18
N SER A 144 4.16 -43.84 -12.29
CA SER A 144 4.11 -45.30 -12.37
C SER A 144 5.48 -45.96 -12.22
N GLN A 145 6.56 -45.33 -12.70
CA GLN A 145 7.94 -45.82 -12.53
C GLN A 145 8.44 -45.58 -11.10
N ALA A 146 8.10 -44.44 -10.50
CA ALA A 146 8.43 -44.13 -9.10
C ALA A 146 7.71 -45.06 -8.09
N ILE A 147 6.54 -45.61 -8.46
CA ILE A 147 5.87 -46.67 -7.71
C ILE A 147 6.53 -48.04 -7.98
N ALA A 148 6.94 -48.31 -9.22
CA ALA A 148 7.58 -49.57 -9.60
C ALA A 148 8.91 -49.83 -8.86
N SER A 149 9.72 -48.80 -8.64
CA SER A 149 11.02 -48.90 -7.97
C SER A 149 10.93 -49.25 -6.48
N LEU A 150 9.76 -49.08 -5.85
CA LEU A 150 9.51 -49.42 -4.45
C LEU A 150 9.11 -50.90 -4.23
N LEU A 151 8.91 -51.67 -5.30
CA LEU A 151 8.28 -52.99 -5.24
C LEU A 151 9.12 -54.07 -5.94
N PRO A 152 9.50 -55.16 -5.24
CA PRO A 152 9.96 -56.39 -5.89
C PRO A 152 8.85 -56.91 -6.82
N GLY A 153 9.11 -56.95 -8.13
CA GLY A 153 8.10 -57.26 -9.16
C GLY A 153 7.40 -56.05 -9.79
N GLY A 154 7.74 -54.82 -9.38
CA GLY A 154 7.36 -53.57 -10.04
C GLY A 154 5.84 -53.36 -10.19
N LEU A 155 5.42 -52.81 -11.33
CA LEU A 155 4.01 -52.50 -11.59
C LEU A 155 3.10 -53.74 -11.57
N ALA A 156 3.59 -54.93 -11.95
CA ALA A 156 2.80 -56.15 -11.90
C ALA A 156 2.39 -56.49 -10.45
N ALA A 157 3.34 -56.39 -9.51
CA ALA A 157 3.07 -56.54 -8.08
C ALA A 157 2.13 -55.41 -7.57
N PHE A 158 2.36 -54.16 -7.98
CA PHE A 158 1.49 -53.03 -7.61
C PHE A 158 0.04 -53.23 -8.07
N HIS A 159 -0.19 -53.78 -9.28
CA HIS A 159 -1.54 -54.03 -9.78
C HIS A 159 -2.27 -55.14 -9.01
N GLN A 160 -1.55 -56.11 -8.44
CA GLN A 160 -2.10 -57.22 -7.66
C GLN A 160 -2.40 -56.86 -6.19
N ALA A 161 -1.72 -55.86 -5.62
CA ALA A 161 -1.90 -55.42 -4.24
C ALA A 161 -3.33 -54.93 -3.90
N SER A 162 -3.68 -54.88 -2.61
CA SER A 162 -4.95 -54.29 -2.13
C SER A 162 -5.03 -52.78 -2.38
N GLN A 163 -6.21 -52.16 -2.21
CA GLN A 163 -6.35 -50.71 -2.41
C GLN A 163 -5.61 -49.89 -1.33
N ASP A 164 -5.56 -50.38 -0.09
CA ASP A 164 -4.84 -49.71 1.01
C ASP A 164 -3.33 -49.78 0.81
N GLU A 165 -2.81 -50.92 0.34
CA GLU A 165 -1.42 -51.03 -0.11
C GLU A 165 -1.13 -50.12 -1.31
N LYS A 166 -2.03 -50.08 -2.31
CA LYS A 166 -1.90 -49.17 -3.47
C LYS A 166 -1.90 -47.70 -3.06
N ALA A 167 -2.65 -47.31 -2.05
CA ALA A 167 -2.59 -45.97 -1.46
C ALA A 167 -1.22 -45.74 -0.80
N ARG A 168 -0.83 -46.62 0.13
CA ARG A 168 0.47 -46.54 0.84
C ARG A 168 1.67 -46.47 -0.11
N TYR A 169 1.70 -47.23 -1.21
CA TYR A 169 2.79 -47.19 -2.19
C TYR A 169 2.81 -45.89 -3.01
N ARG A 170 1.66 -45.26 -3.29
CA ARG A 170 1.60 -43.91 -3.88
C ARG A 170 2.16 -42.87 -2.90
N GLU A 171 1.76 -42.93 -1.63
CA GLU A 171 2.25 -42.01 -0.59
C GLU A 171 3.77 -42.15 -0.39
N LEU A 172 4.30 -43.38 -0.37
CA LEU A 172 5.75 -43.61 -0.32
C LEU A 172 6.48 -43.06 -1.56
N ALA A 173 5.91 -43.21 -2.77
CA ALA A 173 6.53 -42.72 -4.00
C ALA A 173 6.59 -41.18 -4.07
N ILE A 174 5.48 -40.49 -3.75
CA ILE A 174 5.47 -39.02 -3.81
C ILE A 174 6.32 -38.39 -2.69
N ASN A 175 6.36 -39.01 -1.51
CA ASN A 175 7.28 -38.62 -0.43
C ASN A 175 8.75 -38.86 -0.80
N ALA A 176 9.08 -39.96 -1.51
CA ALA A 176 10.44 -40.20 -1.99
C ALA A 176 10.90 -39.12 -2.98
N ILE A 177 10.04 -38.74 -3.94
CA ILE A 177 10.31 -37.65 -4.88
C ILE A 177 10.50 -36.31 -4.14
N ALA A 178 9.67 -35.99 -3.14
CA ALA A 178 9.81 -34.78 -2.34
C ALA A 178 11.13 -34.71 -1.57
N ASN A 179 11.55 -35.83 -0.97
CA ASN A 179 12.82 -35.95 -0.26
C ASN A 179 14.01 -35.82 -1.21
N GLU A 180 13.95 -36.40 -2.41
CA GLU A 180 14.99 -36.23 -3.42
C GLU A 180 15.07 -34.77 -3.91
N ALA A 181 13.94 -34.15 -4.24
CA ALA A 181 13.86 -32.75 -4.67
C ALA A 181 14.46 -31.80 -3.63
N THR A 182 14.15 -32.02 -2.35
CA THR A 182 14.72 -31.27 -1.22
C THR A 182 16.22 -31.48 -1.10
N LYS A 183 16.69 -32.74 -1.09
CA LYS A 183 18.10 -33.11 -0.95
C LYS A 183 18.97 -32.55 -2.07
N ASN A 184 18.46 -32.59 -3.31
CA ASN A 184 19.19 -32.19 -4.51
C ASN A 184 18.96 -30.72 -4.89
N GLN A 185 18.08 -29.99 -4.17
CA GLN A 185 17.66 -28.61 -4.44
C GLN A 185 17.10 -28.41 -5.87
N LYS A 186 16.35 -29.38 -6.38
CA LYS A 186 15.76 -29.37 -7.74
C LYS A 186 14.24 -29.20 -7.71
N VAL A 187 13.70 -28.66 -8.79
CA VAL A 187 12.27 -28.75 -9.09
C VAL A 187 11.96 -30.19 -9.53
N ALA A 188 10.98 -30.83 -8.91
CA ALA A 188 10.51 -32.15 -9.36
C ALA A 188 9.26 -32.00 -10.23
N VAL A 189 9.28 -32.57 -11.43
CA VAL A 189 8.16 -32.58 -12.38
C VAL A 189 7.65 -34.01 -12.51
N VAL A 190 6.41 -34.25 -12.08
CA VAL A 190 5.84 -35.59 -11.89
C VAL A 190 4.62 -35.79 -12.78
N ALA A 191 4.64 -36.76 -13.71
CA ALA A 191 3.43 -37.15 -14.43
C ALA A 191 2.55 -38.03 -13.52
N GLY A 192 1.44 -37.45 -13.05
CA GLY A 192 0.48 -38.09 -12.15
C GLY A 192 -0.77 -38.62 -12.87
N HIS A 193 -1.58 -39.35 -12.12
CA HIS A 193 -2.96 -39.69 -12.49
C HIS A 193 -3.86 -39.29 -11.32
N PHE A 194 -4.97 -38.59 -11.58
CA PHE A 194 -5.88 -38.16 -10.50
C PHE A 194 -6.97 -39.20 -10.25
N MET A 195 -7.54 -39.76 -11.32
CA MET A 195 -8.57 -40.79 -11.28
C MET A 195 -8.40 -41.81 -12.42
N PHE A 196 -9.09 -42.95 -12.31
CA PHE A 196 -9.23 -43.96 -13.38
C PHE A 196 -10.68 -44.39 -13.53
N TRP A 197 -11.09 -44.68 -14.76
CA TRP A 197 -12.37 -45.32 -15.06
C TRP A 197 -12.35 -46.82 -14.73
N SER A 198 -13.37 -47.32 -14.02
CA SER A 198 -13.63 -48.75 -13.86
C SER A 198 -14.77 -49.20 -14.76
N GLU A 199 -14.49 -50.12 -15.69
CA GLU A 199 -15.52 -50.71 -16.55
C GLU A 199 -16.49 -51.62 -15.77
N LYS A 200 -16.04 -52.21 -14.65
CA LYS A 200 -16.87 -53.08 -13.80
C LYS A 200 -17.95 -52.31 -13.04
N ASP A 201 -17.57 -51.15 -12.52
CA ASP A 201 -18.44 -50.33 -11.66
C ASP A 201 -19.16 -49.21 -12.44
N GLN A 202 -18.74 -48.97 -13.69
CA GLN A 202 -19.09 -47.81 -14.53
C GLN A 202 -18.90 -46.47 -13.78
N GLN A 203 -17.80 -46.34 -13.02
CA GLN A 203 -17.51 -45.18 -12.16
C GLN A 203 -16.04 -44.73 -12.26
N TYR A 204 -15.81 -43.46 -11.94
CA TYR A 204 -14.48 -42.86 -11.79
C TYR A 204 -13.95 -43.08 -10.36
N HIS A 205 -12.84 -43.79 -10.23
CA HIS A 205 -12.14 -43.99 -8.96
C HIS A 205 -10.98 -43.00 -8.83
N ARG A 206 -11.08 -42.06 -7.88
CA ARG A 206 -9.97 -41.17 -7.49
C ARG A 206 -8.82 -41.99 -6.90
N VAL A 207 -7.60 -41.66 -7.30
CA VAL A 207 -6.35 -42.28 -6.80
C VAL A 207 -5.39 -41.29 -6.13
N CYS A 208 -5.63 -39.98 -6.25
CA CYS A 208 -4.89 -38.93 -5.54
C CYS A 208 -5.05 -39.04 -4.01
N THR A 209 -3.93 -39.22 -3.31
CA THR A 209 -3.81 -39.47 -1.87
C THR A 209 -3.84 -38.18 -1.04
N LYS A 210 -3.60 -38.28 0.28
CA LYS A 210 -3.38 -37.11 1.13
C LYS A 210 -1.94 -36.58 0.96
N ALA A 211 -0.96 -37.49 0.89
CA ALA A 211 0.45 -37.13 0.67
C ALA A 211 0.68 -36.42 -0.68
N ASP A 212 -0.08 -36.73 -1.73
CA ASP A 212 -0.07 -35.97 -3.00
C ASP A 212 -0.37 -34.48 -2.75
N LEU A 213 -1.51 -34.20 -2.09
CA LEU A 213 -1.96 -32.83 -1.81
C LEU A 213 -1.03 -32.08 -0.84
N GLU A 214 -0.40 -32.80 0.09
CA GLU A 214 0.60 -32.25 1.01
C GLU A 214 1.96 -32.02 0.34
N THR A 215 2.28 -32.74 -0.74
CA THR A 215 3.56 -32.65 -1.46
C THR A 215 3.56 -31.64 -2.60
N TYR A 216 2.56 -31.64 -3.48
CA TYR A 216 2.56 -30.74 -4.64
C TYR A 216 2.56 -29.27 -4.21
N THR A 217 3.20 -28.42 -5.01
CA THR A 217 3.14 -26.95 -4.90
C THR A 217 2.43 -26.33 -6.10
N HIS A 218 2.55 -26.98 -7.26
CA HIS A 218 1.89 -26.58 -8.51
C HIS A 218 1.31 -27.79 -9.23
N VAL A 219 0.26 -27.57 -10.03
CA VAL A 219 -0.33 -28.55 -10.95
C VAL A 219 -0.54 -27.89 -12.32
N ILE A 220 0.01 -28.52 -13.35
CA ILE A 220 -0.23 -28.20 -14.77
C ILE A 220 -1.13 -29.31 -15.34
N TYR A 221 -2.34 -28.96 -15.75
CA TYR A 221 -3.32 -29.87 -16.32
C TYR A 221 -3.36 -29.73 -17.86
N PHE A 222 -3.16 -30.81 -18.60
CA PHE A 222 -3.26 -30.80 -20.06
C PHE A 222 -4.69 -31.05 -20.51
N ASP A 223 -5.33 -29.97 -20.95
CA ASP A 223 -6.73 -29.88 -21.39
C ASP A 223 -6.82 -30.17 -22.89
N THR A 224 -6.29 -31.33 -23.29
CA THR A 224 -6.32 -31.82 -24.68
C THR A 224 -7.74 -32.25 -25.04
N ALA A 225 -8.25 -31.80 -26.20
CA ALA A 225 -9.59 -32.12 -26.67
C ALA A 225 -9.84 -33.64 -26.80
N ALA A 226 -11.07 -34.06 -26.53
CA ALA A 226 -11.42 -35.47 -26.32
C ALA A 226 -11.33 -36.35 -27.59
N ASP A 227 -11.47 -35.74 -28.76
CA ASP A 227 -11.23 -36.32 -30.09
C ASP A 227 -9.73 -36.59 -30.31
N ILE A 228 -8.87 -35.62 -30.00
CA ILE A 228 -7.41 -35.74 -30.06
C ILE A 228 -6.92 -36.81 -29.07
N VAL A 229 -7.50 -36.87 -27.86
CA VAL A 229 -7.23 -37.95 -26.90
C VAL A 229 -7.71 -39.31 -27.42
N SER A 230 -8.89 -39.37 -28.07
CA SER A 230 -9.42 -40.61 -28.66
C SER A 230 -8.48 -41.16 -29.74
N LEU A 231 -8.04 -40.31 -30.68
CA LEU A 231 -7.12 -40.69 -31.76
C LEU A 231 -5.79 -41.21 -31.18
N ARG A 232 -5.17 -40.47 -30.25
CA ARG A 232 -3.92 -40.89 -29.58
C ARG A 232 -4.03 -42.22 -28.83
N ARG A 233 -5.21 -42.58 -28.33
CA ARG A 233 -5.46 -43.87 -27.68
C ARG A 233 -5.64 -45.02 -28.67
N GLN A 234 -6.00 -44.74 -29.91
CA GLN A 234 -6.09 -45.74 -31.00
C GLN A 234 -4.72 -45.97 -31.65
N ASP A 235 -3.91 -44.93 -31.80
CA ASP A 235 -2.56 -45.01 -32.38
C ASP A 235 -1.53 -45.66 -31.42
N ASP A 236 -1.69 -45.48 -30.10
CA ASP A 236 -0.78 -46.00 -29.08
C ASP A 236 -0.95 -47.51 -28.83
N LYS A 237 -0.33 -48.31 -29.72
CA LYS A 237 -0.21 -49.77 -29.63
C LYS A 237 0.66 -50.24 -28.45
N GLY A 238 1.27 -49.34 -27.67
CA GLY A 238 2.17 -49.67 -26.57
C GLY A 238 1.50 -49.75 -25.19
N ARG A 239 0.25 -49.32 -25.06
CA ARG A 239 -0.49 -49.34 -23.78
C ARG A 239 -1.96 -49.72 -24.00
N GLU A 240 -2.37 -50.89 -23.53
CA GLU A 240 -3.77 -51.34 -23.53
C GLU A 240 -4.66 -50.35 -22.73
N ARG A 241 -5.83 -50.03 -23.27
CA ARG A 241 -6.81 -49.10 -22.65
C ARG A 241 -8.25 -49.48 -23.03
N PRO A 242 -9.22 -49.24 -22.13
CA PRO A 242 -10.65 -49.25 -22.46
C PRO A 242 -10.99 -48.46 -23.73
N THR A 243 -11.87 -49.02 -24.56
CA THR A 243 -12.48 -48.30 -25.68
C THR A 243 -13.52 -47.33 -25.14
N MET A 244 -13.35 -46.03 -25.39
CA MET A 244 -14.24 -44.98 -24.89
C MET A 244 -14.61 -44.02 -26.02
N THR A 245 -15.87 -43.57 -26.04
CA THR A 245 -16.31 -42.54 -27.00
C THR A 245 -15.72 -41.17 -26.63
N PRO A 246 -15.52 -40.25 -27.59
CA PRO A 246 -15.08 -38.89 -27.29
C PRO A 246 -15.96 -38.19 -26.24
N ALA A 247 -17.28 -38.42 -26.24
CA ALA A 247 -18.18 -37.87 -25.22
C ALA A 247 -17.87 -38.38 -23.79
N ARG A 248 -17.49 -39.66 -23.62
CA ARG A 248 -17.03 -40.19 -22.31
C ARG A 248 -15.64 -39.70 -21.91
N LEU A 249 -14.78 -39.36 -22.89
CA LEU A 249 -13.47 -38.76 -22.63
C LEU A 249 -13.59 -37.27 -22.24
N ASP A 250 -14.52 -36.54 -22.84
CA ASP A 250 -14.89 -35.17 -22.48
C ASP A 250 -15.49 -35.09 -21.07
N ASP A 251 -16.43 -35.98 -20.73
CA ASP A 251 -16.99 -36.10 -19.38
C ASP A 251 -15.92 -36.41 -18.31
N TRP A 252 -15.03 -37.36 -18.59
CA TRP A 252 -13.87 -37.65 -17.73
C TRP A 252 -13.00 -36.40 -17.59
N ALA A 253 -12.58 -35.75 -18.69
CA ALA A 253 -11.71 -34.58 -18.63
C ALA A 253 -12.32 -33.42 -17.82
N LYS A 254 -13.62 -33.14 -18.02
CA LYS A 254 -14.37 -32.11 -17.28
C LYS A 254 -14.55 -32.45 -15.81
N THR A 255 -14.61 -33.73 -15.45
CA THR A 255 -14.75 -34.19 -14.06
C THR A 255 -13.39 -34.18 -13.35
N GLU A 256 -12.34 -34.72 -13.99
CA GLU A 256 -10.96 -34.74 -13.47
C GLU A 256 -10.43 -33.31 -13.24
N LYS A 257 -10.57 -32.42 -14.23
CA LYS A 257 -10.18 -31.01 -14.14
C LYS A 257 -10.86 -30.30 -12.94
N ARG A 258 -12.17 -30.45 -12.81
CA ARG A 258 -12.99 -29.77 -11.77
C ARG A 258 -12.70 -30.28 -10.36
N GLU A 259 -12.57 -31.59 -10.18
CA GLU A 259 -12.22 -32.12 -8.85
C GLU A 259 -10.80 -31.75 -8.43
N LEU A 260 -9.84 -31.83 -9.36
CA LEU A 260 -8.44 -31.48 -9.10
C LEU A 260 -8.27 -29.98 -8.85
N GLN A 261 -8.88 -29.11 -9.65
CA GLN A 261 -8.85 -27.65 -9.47
C GLN A 261 -9.44 -27.24 -8.10
N ARG A 262 -10.59 -27.82 -7.71
CA ARG A 262 -11.19 -27.61 -6.39
C ARG A 262 -10.27 -28.05 -5.26
N LEU A 263 -9.66 -29.24 -5.35
CA LEU A 263 -8.75 -29.76 -4.33
C LEU A 263 -7.47 -28.93 -4.23
N CYS A 264 -6.88 -28.54 -5.36
CA CYS A 264 -5.71 -27.66 -5.39
C CYS A 264 -5.96 -26.36 -4.63
N ARG A 265 -7.11 -25.69 -4.89
CA ARG A 265 -7.47 -24.46 -4.16
C ARG A 265 -7.61 -24.68 -2.65
N SER A 266 -8.23 -25.79 -2.21
CA SER A 266 -8.35 -26.12 -0.78
C SER A 266 -7.05 -26.62 -0.12
N SER A 267 -6.03 -26.94 -0.90
CA SER A 267 -4.73 -27.45 -0.42
C SER A 267 -3.58 -26.46 -0.61
N GLY A 268 -3.85 -25.24 -1.09
CA GLY A 268 -2.83 -24.23 -1.34
C GLY A 268 -1.94 -24.47 -2.56
N ILE A 269 -2.34 -25.38 -3.44
CA ILE A 269 -1.59 -25.77 -4.65
C ILE A 269 -1.99 -24.84 -5.81
N LEU A 270 -1.01 -24.26 -6.49
CA LEU A 270 -1.26 -23.42 -7.66
C LEU A 270 -1.65 -24.29 -8.88
N PHE A 271 -2.77 -23.99 -9.52
CA PHE A 271 -3.33 -24.76 -10.63
C PHE A 271 -3.37 -23.95 -11.93
N ILE A 272 -3.00 -24.57 -13.04
CA ILE A 272 -3.23 -24.03 -14.39
C ILE A 272 -3.62 -25.17 -15.35
N ALA A 273 -4.67 -24.96 -16.14
CA ALA A 273 -5.01 -25.80 -17.27
C ALA A 273 -4.47 -25.19 -18.58
N LEU A 274 -3.88 -26.03 -19.43
CA LEU A 274 -3.34 -25.64 -20.73
C LEU A 274 -4.05 -26.43 -21.82
N SER A 275 -4.77 -25.72 -22.70
CA SER A 275 -5.35 -26.27 -23.91
C SER A 275 -4.27 -26.52 -24.99
N GLU A 276 -4.40 -27.64 -25.71
CA GLU A 276 -3.46 -28.02 -26.76
C GLU A 276 -3.96 -27.55 -28.15
N ALA A 277 -3.81 -26.25 -28.42
CA ALA A 277 -4.03 -25.70 -29.77
C ALA A 277 -2.95 -26.19 -30.76
N GLU A 278 -1.68 -26.13 -30.34
CA GLU A 278 -0.54 -26.69 -31.05
C GLU A 278 0.44 -27.29 -30.04
N ARG A 279 1.03 -28.45 -30.34
CA ARG A 279 1.93 -29.15 -29.41
C ARG A 279 3.20 -28.35 -29.08
N GLY A 280 3.79 -27.67 -30.06
CA GLY A 280 4.98 -26.83 -29.85
C GLY A 280 4.70 -25.62 -28.96
N ALA A 281 3.51 -25.02 -29.07
CA ALA A 281 3.07 -23.95 -28.17
C ALA A 281 2.84 -24.46 -26.74
N LEU A 282 2.27 -25.67 -26.58
CA LEU A 282 2.04 -26.30 -25.28
C LEU A 282 3.36 -26.54 -24.52
N SER A 283 4.40 -27.06 -25.18
CA SER A 283 5.68 -27.33 -24.52
C SER A 283 6.44 -26.04 -24.17
N VAL A 284 6.40 -25.01 -25.03
CA VAL A 284 6.96 -23.67 -24.71
C VAL A 284 6.24 -23.04 -23.51
N ARG A 285 4.90 -23.07 -23.46
CA ARG A 285 4.14 -22.57 -22.28
C ARG A 285 4.50 -23.35 -21.02
N THR A 286 4.63 -24.67 -21.11
CA THR A 286 4.99 -25.53 -19.97
C THR A 286 6.41 -25.24 -19.46
N ILE A 287 7.38 -24.99 -20.35
CA ILE A 287 8.74 -24.56 -19.99
C ILE A 287 8.75 -23.22 -19.27
N ASN A 288 8.03 -22.22 -19.80
CA ASN A 288 7.96 -20.89 -19.18
C ASN A 288 7.33 -20.95 -17.77
N LEU A 289 6.32 -21.81 -17.56
CA LEU A 289 5.72 -22.07 -16.25
C LEU A 289 6.69 -22.75 -15.28
N LEU A 290 7.49 -23.72 -15.74
CA LEU A 290 8.45 -24.41 -14.89
C LEU A 290 9.61 -23.50 -14.44
N LEU A 291 10.07 -22.62 -15.32
CA LEU A 291 11.09 -21.60 -15.00
C LEU A 291 10.54 -20.52 -14.05
N ASP A 292 9.26 -20.16 -14.17
CA ASP A 292 8.55 -19.31 -13.21
C ASP A 292 8.46 -19.99 -11.83
N PHE A 293 7.92 -21.21 -11.76
CA PHE A 293 7.68 -21.94 -10.51
C PHE A 293 8.96 -22.23 -9.71
N GLN A 294 10.11 -22.28 -10.38
CA GLN A 294 11.42 -22.51 -9.76
C GLN A 294 11.84 -21.42 -8.77
N HIS A 295 11.45 -20.16 -8.99
CA HIS A 295 11.99 -19.01 -8.24
C HIS A 295 10.97 -18.29 -7.34
N HIS A 296 9.69 -18.63 -7.43
CA HIS A 296 8.62 -17.83 -6.85
C HIS A 296 8.25 -18.17 -5.40
N CYS A 297 9.05 -17.60 -4.49
CA CYS A 297 8.65 -17.37 -3.10
C CYS A 297 8.34 -15.87 -2.84
N SER A 298 7.61 -15.59 -1.76
CA SER A 298 7.23 -14.22 -1.34
C SER A 298 8.43 -13.28 -1.20
N GLN A 299 9.56 -13.76 -0.67
CA GLN A 299 10.77 -12.96 -0.50
C GLN A 299 11.46 -12.65 -1.84
N HIS A 300 11.44 -13.57 -2.82
CA HIS A 300 11.97 -13.30 -4.15
C HIS A 300 11.08 -12.28 -4.89
N ASN A 301 9.76 -12.47 -4.82
CA ASN A 301 8.77 -11.55 -5.35
C ASN A 301 8.94 -10.12 -4.80
N LEU A 302 9.19 -9.98 -3.50
CA LEU A 302 9.46 -8.68 -2.86
C LEU A 302 10.71 -8.01 -3.42
N ARG A 303 11.81 -8.76 -3.60
CA ARG A 303 13.05 -8.26 -4.22
C ARG A 303 12.82 -7.82 -5.68
N LEU A 304 12.05 -8.58 -6.47
CA LEU A 304 11.74 -8.20 -7.85
C LEU A 304 10.93 -6.91 -7.93
N ALA A 305 9.93 -6.73 -7.06
CA ALA A 305 9.15 -5.49 -6.99
C ALA A 305 10.03 -4.29 -6.57
N GLN A 306 10.92 -4.47 -5.59
CA GLN A 306 11.88 -3.44 -5.18
C GLN A 306 12.85 -3.08 -6.31
N ASN A 307 13.45 -4.07 -6.98
CA ASN A 307 14.32 -3.86 -8.15
C ASN A 307 13.57 -3.16 -9.31
N ARG A 308 12.26 -3.43 -9.47
CA ARG A 308 11.43 -2.74 -10.46
C ARG A 308 11.27 -1.25 -10.13
N LEU A 309 11.06 -0.90 -8.86
CA LEU A 309 11.08 0.49 -8.40
C LEU A 309 12.45 1.14 -8.63
N ASP A 310 13.55 0.48 -8.28
CA ASP A 310 14.90 1.01 -8.51
C ASP A 310 15.16 1.29 -10.00
N SER A 311 14.68 0.40 -10.88
CA SER A 311 14.79 0.58 -12.33
C SER A 311 14.00 1.78 -12.87
N ILE A 312 12.96 2.22 -12.14
CA ILE A 312 12.22 3.46 -12.41
C ILE A 312 13.01 4.65 -11.87
N SER A 313 13.44 4.61 -10.61
CA SER A 313 14.21 5.69 -9.95
C SER A 313 15.48 6.05 -10.72
N LEU A 314 16.24 5.05 -11.16
CA LEU A 314 17.48 5.24 -11.93
C LEU A 314 17.23 5.82 -13.33
N ARG A 315 16.11 5.48 -13.99
CA ARG A 315 15.80 5.94 -15.36
C ARG A 315 15.16 7.33 -15.39
N SER A 316 14.36 7.66 -14.38
CA SER A 316 13.70 8.97 -14.27
C SER A 316 14.63 10.07 -13.74
N GLY A 317 15.89 9.77 -13.45
CA GLY A 317 16.86 10.77 -13.01
C GLY A 317 16.69 11.22 -11.56
N PHE A 318 16.24 10.33 -10.67
CA PHE A 318 16.29 10.56 -9.21
C PHE A 318 17.74 10.43 -8.70
N THR A 319 18.63 11.31 -9.17
CA THR A 319 20.05 11.31 -8.82
C THR A 319 20.33 12.16 -7.59
N MET A 320 21.26 11.70 -6.75
CA MET A 320 21.66 12.38 -5.50
C MET A 320 22.30 13.77 -5.72
N ASP A 321 22.69 14.12 -6.96
CA ASP A 321 23.18 15.46 -7.32
C ASP A 321 22.07 16.50 -7.48
N CYS A 322 20.79 16.09 -7.53
CA CYS A 322 19.66 17.00 -7.51
C CYS A 322 19.48 17.61 -6.10
N LYS A 323 19.63 18.94 -5.99
CA LYS A 323 19.51 19.70 -4.73
C LYS A 323 18.08 19.76 -4.12
N GLN A 324 17.18 18.84 -4.43
CA GLN A 324 15.78 18.85 -3.97
C GLN A 324 15.26 17.41 -3.73
N PRO A 325 14.75 17.09 -2.52
CA PRO A 325 13.88 15.93 -2.33
C PRO A 325 12.53 16.21 -2.96
N CYS A 326 12.04 15.25 -3.73
CA CYS A 326 10.72 15.31 -4.35
C CYS A 326 9.69 14.59 -3.47
N THR A 327 8.52 15.19 -3.26
CA THR A 327 7.38 14.50 -2.65
C THR A 327 6.95 13.36 -3.58
N MET A 328 6.88 12.13 -3.07
CA MET A 328 6.45 10.97 -3.86
C MET A 328 4.99 10.63 -3.55
N LEU A 329 4.14 10.63 -4.58
CA LEU A 329 2.78 10.14 -4.50
C LEU A 329 2.77 8.64 -4.86
N VAL A 330 2.30 7.80 -3.95
CA VAL A 330 2.15 6.35 -4.13
C VAL A 330 0.66 6.03 -4.13
N LEU A 331 0.10 5.73 -5.29
CA LEU A 331 -1.33 5.55 -5.45
C LEU A 331 -1.66 4.11 -5.81
N ASP A 332 -2.64 3.50 -5.15
CA ASP A 332 -3.36 2.38 -5.76
C ASP A 332 -4.18 2.86 -6.98
N ALA A 333 -4.73 1.95 -7.78
CA ALA A 333 -5.36 2.25 -9.05
C ALA A 333 -6.86 1.94 -9.10
N ASP A 334 -7.25 0.68 -8.90
CA ASP A 334 -8.66 0.25 -8.94
C ASP A 334 -9.42 0.85 -7.74
N LYS A 335 -10.61 1.44 -7.95
CA LYS A 335 -11.38 2.21 -6.94
C LYS A 335 -10.69 3.43 -6.31
N THR A 336 -9.39 3.61 -6.55
CA THR A 336 -8.55 4.70 -6.03
C THR A 336 -8.38 5.83 -7.06
N LEU A 337 -7.97 5.52 -8.30
CA LEU A 337 -7.86 6.48 -9.40
C LEU A 337 -9.14 6.62 -10.22
N ALA A 338 -10.00 5.61 -10.20
CA ALA A 338 -11.28 5.53 -10.91
C ALA A 338 -12.23 4.62 -10.14
N THR A 339 -13.56 4.79 -10.24
CA THR A 339 -14.53 3.94 -9.53
C THR A 339 -14.60 2.48 -10.03
N GLN A 340 -13.90 2.16 -11.12
CA GLN A 340 -13.91 0.82 -11.72
C GLN A 340 -12.93 -0.15 -11.05
N ASP A 341 -13.26 -1.43 -11.17
CA ASP A 341 -12.43 -2.58 -10.78
C ASP A 341 -11.95 -3.26 -12.07
N THR A 342 -10.70 -3.04 -12.48
CA THR A 342 -10.20 -3.53 -13.77
C THR A 342 -10.05 -5.05 -13.81
N GLY A 343 -9.77 -5.68 -12.66
CA GLY A 343 -9.74 -7.15 -12.52
C GLY A 343 -11.11 -7.77 -12.79
N LYS A 344 -12.18 -7.24 -12.18
CA LYS A 344 -13.55 -7.69 -12.45
C LYS A 344 -13.98 -7.41 -13.90
N LEU A 345 -13.70 -6.20 -14.41
CA LEU A 345 -14.05 -5.81 -15.78
C LEU A 345 -13.40 -6.72 -16.83
N PHE A 346 -12.21 -7.28 -16.58
CA PHE A 346 -11.58 -8.25 -17.48
C PHE A 346 -12.47 -9.47 -17.70
N TRP A 347 -12.94 -10.11 -16.63
CA TRP A 347 -13.78 -11.31 -16.72
C TRP A 347 -15.17 -11.01 -17.26
N GLU A 348 -15.75 -9.84 -16.92
CA GLU A 348 -16.97 -9.37 -17.56
C GLU A 348 -16.81 -9.18 -19.08
N VAL A 349 -15.68 -8.65 -19.56
CA VAL A 349 -15.40 -8.49 -21.01
C VAL A 349 -15.17 -9.84 -21.69
N MET A 350 -14.44 -10.76 -21.06
CA MET A 350 -14.22 -12.12 -21.58
C MET A 350 -15.54 -12.86 -21.79
N LEU A 351 -16.44 -12.83 -20.80
CA LEU A 351 -17.78 -13.42 -20.89
C LEU A 351 -18.65 -12.72 -21.94
N LYS A 352 -18.74 -11.37 -21.92
CA LYS A 352 -19.58 -10.59 -22.87
C LYS A 352 -19.14 -10.72 -24.34
N LYS A 353 -17.89 -11.11 -24.60
CA LYS A 353 -17.36 -11.37 -25.96
C LYS A 353 -17.32 -12.86 -26.34
N ASN A 354 -17.86 -13.76 -25.52
CA ASN A 354 -17.76 -15.23 -25.70
C ASN A 354 -16.31 -15.74 -25.85
N LEU A 355 -15.34 -15.03 -25.26
CA LEU A 355 -13.92 -15.44 -25.20
C LEU A 355 -13.64 -16.44 -24.05
N LEU A 356 -14.65 -16.68 -23.22
CA LEU A 356 -14.64 -17.58 -22.07
C LEU A 356 -15.97 -18.30 -22.01
N ASP A 357 -15.95 -19.64 -22.09
CA ASP A 357 -17.12 -20.48 -21.88
C ASP A 357 -17.54 -20.47 -20.39
N PRO A 358 -18.79 -20.08 -20.05
CA PRO A 358 -19.29 -20.14 -18.68
C PRO A 358 -19.27 -21.55 -18.07
N SER A 359 -19.36 -22.63 -18.88
CA SER A 359 -19.30 -24.02 -18.37
C SER A 359 -17.90 -24.42 -17.89
N SER A 360 -16.88 -23.66 -18.28
CA SER A 360 -15.49 -23.81 -17.82
C SER A 360 -15.20 -23.08 -16.50
N LEU A 361 -16.20 -22.44 -15.88
CA LEU A 361 -16.07 -21.78 -14.58
C LEU A 361 -16.60 -22.65 -13.42
N GLU A 362 -15.95 -22.52 -12.26
CA GLU A 362 -16.41 -23.13 -11.02
C GLU A 362 -17.34 -22.14 -10.27
N GLY A 363 -18.64 -22.44 -10.24
CA GLY A 363 -19.64 -21.66 -9.50
C GLY A 363 -20.82 -21.21 -10.37
N LYS A 364 -21.70 -20.37 -9.81
CA LYS A 364 -22.90 -19.85 -10.49
C LYS A 364 -22.60 -18.54 -11.25
N CYS A 365 -21.80 -18.60 -12.31
CA CYS A 365 -21.46 -17.44 -13.15
C CYS A 365 -20.86 -16.24 -12.39
N GLU A 366 -20.20 -16.48 -11.25
CA GLU A 366 -19.38 -15.49 -10.55
C GLU A 366 -18.00 -15.40 -11.22
N ASP A 367 -17.32 -14.26 -11.09
CA ASP A 367 -16.02 -14.08 -11.73
C ASP A 367 -14.91 -14.91 -11.04
N PRO A 368 -13.89 -15.39 -11.78
CA PRO A 368 -12.84 -16.25 -11.23
C PRO A 368 -12.07 -15.67 -10.04
N LEU A 369 -11.98 -14.34 -9.92
CA LEU A 369 -11.24 -13.68 -8.85
C LEU A 369 -12.07 -13.58 -7.58
N THR A 370 -13.37 -13.28 -7.70
CA THR A 370 -14.32 -13.39 -6.57
C THR A 370 -14.30 -14.80 -5.98
N THR A 371 -14.37 -15.85 -6.82
CA THR A 371 -14.27 -17.26 -6.36
C THR A 371 -12.91 -17.58 -5.71
N LEU A 372 -11.82 -16.93 -6.16
CA LEU A 372 -10.47 -17.16 -5.66
C LEU A 372 -10.22 -16.44 -4.31
N PHE A 373 -10.44 -15.13 -4.25
CA PHE A 373 -10.19 -14.30 -3.07
C PHE A 373 -11.21 -14.54 -1.94
N SER A 374 -12.42 -15.05 -2.25
CA SER A 374 -13.38 -15.49 -1.22
C SER A 374 -13.10 -16.89 -0.66
N SER A 375 -12.07 -17.58 -1.16
CA SER A 375 -11.68 -18.91 -0.66
C SER A 375 -10.74 -18.82 0.56
N GLN A 376 -10.36 -19.98 1.11
CA GLN A 376 -9.38 -20.08 2.21
C GLN A 376 -8.01 -19.44 1.87
N LEU A 377 -7.70 -19.21 0.60
CA LEU A 377 -6.49 -18.49 0.18
C LEU A 377 -6.53 -16.99 0.51
N GLY A 378 -7.72 -16.40 0.72
CA GLY A 378 -7.90 -14.96 0.96
C GLY A 378 -7.13 -14.10 -0.05
N TYR A 379 -6.56 -12.98 0.43
CA TYR A 379 -5.64 -12.14 -0.34
C TYR A 379 -4.15 -12.49 -0.08
N SER A 380 -3.83 -13.79 0.01
CA SER A 380 -2.45 -14.25 0.19
C SER A 380 -1.59 -14.07 -1.07
N TYR A 381 -0.26 -14.16 -0.92
CA TYR A 381 0.68 -14.25 -2.03
C TYR A 381 0.28 -15.35 -3.03
N THR A 382 -0.10 -16.53 -2.54
CA THR A 382 -0.57 -17.66 -3.34
C THR A 382 -1.84 -17.32 -4.12
N ALA A 383 -2.80 -16.58 -3.52
CA ALA A 383 -3.98 -16.11 -4.25
C ALA A 383 -3.60 -15.19 -5.42
N PHE A 384 -2.70 -14.21 -5.21
CA PHE A 384 -2.27 -13.33 -6.30
C PHE A 384 -1.48 -14.06 -7.39
N ARG A 385 -0.63 -15.05 -7.03
CA ARG A 385 0.01 -15.94 -8.01
C ARG A 385 -1.00 -16.77 -8.80
N GLN A 386 -2.05 -17.27 -8.14
CA GLN A 386 -3.14 -18.00 -8.82
C GLN A 386 -3.95 -17.10 -9.76
N ALA A 387 -4.13 -15.82 -9.42
CA ALA A 387 -4.77 -14.84 -10.31
C ALA A 387 -3.97 -14.64 -11.61
N THR A 388 -2.64 -14.52 -11.53
CA THR A 388 -1.76 -14.50 -12.73
C THR A 388 -1.96 -15.74 -13.60
N LEU A 389 -2.00 -16.93 -13.00
CA LEU A 389 -2.22 -18.18 -13.74
C LEU A 389 -3.59 -18.27 -14.42
N LEU A 390 -4.63 -17.63 -13.87
CA LEU A 390 -5.94 -17.55 -14.53
C LEU A 390 -5.89 -16.67 -15.80
N TYR A 391 -5.18 -15.54 -15.76
CA TYR A 391 -4.99 -14.70 -16.96
C TYR A 391 -4.15 -15.44 -18.04
N GLU A 392 -3.08 -16.12 -17.63
CA GLU A 392 -2.24 -16.96 -18.51
C GLU A 392 -2.99 -18.17 -19.11
N GLN A 393 -3.97 -18.72 -18.38
CA GLN A 393 -4.80 -19.83 -18.85
C GLN A 393 -5.75 -19.40 -19.98
N TYR A 394 -6.52 -18.32 -19.75
CA TYR A 394 -7.66 -17.95 -20.58
C TYR A 394 -7.37 -16.90 -21.66
N SER A 395 -6.16 -16.36 -21.74
CA SER A 395 -5.79 -15.38 -22.77
C SER A 395 -4.34 -15.52 -23.24
N ASP A 396 -4.15 -15.67 -24.56
CA ASP A 396 -2.88 -15.38 -25.21
C ASP A 396 -2.60 -13.86 -25.21
N GLU A 397 -1.41 -13.46 -25.65
CA GLU A 397 -0.96 -12.06 -25.64
C GLU A 397 -1.85 -11.13 -26.48
N GLN A 398 -2.39 -11.60 -27.62
CA GLN A 398 -3.24 -10.78 -28.50
C GLN A 398 -4.63 -10.59 -27.91
N VAL A 399 -5.22 -11.65 -27.38
CA VAL A 399 -6.52 -11.61 -26.66
C VAL A 399 -6.39 -10.74 -25.41
N PHE A 400 -5.34 -10.94 -24.60
CA PHE A 400 -5.09 -10.20 -23.37
C PHE A 400 -4.94 -8.70 -23.62
N GLU A 401 -4.08 -8.30 -24.57
CA GLU A 401 -3.88 -6.89 -24.94
C GLU A 401 -5.15 -6.27 -25.57
N GLY A 402 -5.88 -7.02 -26.40
CA GLY A 402 -7.16 -6.60 -26.97
C GLY A 402 -8.24 -6.36 -25.92
N VAL A 403 -8.28 -7.20 -24.87
CA VAL A 403 -9.16 -7.01 -23.71
C VAL A 403 -8.68 -5.85 -22.84
N CYS A 404 -7.37 -5.69 -22.59
CA CYS A 404 -6.84 -4.58 -21.80
C CYS A 404 -7.18 -3.21 -22.41
N ARG A 405 -7.06 -3.04 -23.73
CA ARG A 405 -7.48 -1.83 -24.45
C ARG A 405 -8.99 -1.57 -24.32
N ASN A 406 -9.81 -2.63 -24.33
CA ASN A 406 -11.26 -2.54 -24.18
C ASN A 406 -11.70 -2.19 -22.74
N ILE A 407 -10.92 -2.56 -21.72
CA ILE A 407 -11.16 -2.11 -20.34
C ILE A 407 -10.72 -0.64 -20.21
N ALA A 408 -9.56 -0.28 -20.76
CA ALA A 408 -9.00 1.06 -20.63
C ALA A 408 -9.81 2.19 -21.32
N SER A 409 -10.74 1.86 -22.24
CA SER A 409 -11.72 2.79 -22.79
C SER A 409 -13.03 2.89 -21.98
N LEU A 410 -13.26 1.96 -21.04
CA LEU A 410 -14.41 1.96 -20.12
C LEU A 410 -14.07 2.61 -18.76
N VAL A 411 -12.79 2.58 -18.36
CA VAL A 411 -12.30 3.22 -17.14
C VAL A 411 -12.32 4.75 -17.29
N LYS A 412 -12.86 5.44 -16.28
CA LYS A 412 -12.88 6.91 -16.20
C LYS A 412 -12.24 7.36 -14.90
N MET A 413 -11.04 7.94 -15.00
CA MET A 413 -10.33 8.48 -13.83
C MET A 413 -11.12 9.62 -13.19
N HIS A 414 -11.01 9.75 -11.86
CA HIS A 414 -11.57 10.89 -11.13
C HIS A 414 -10.87 12.18 -11.58
N PRO A 415 -11.61 13.26 -11.95
CA PRO A 415 -11.00 14.52 -12.39
C PRO A 415 -9.99 15.08 -11.39
N ALA A 416 -10.31 15.04 -10.10
CA ALA A 416 -9.42 15.44 -9.01
C ALA A 416 -8.09 14.67 -8.98
N MET A 417 -8.10 13.36 -9.25
CA MET A 417 -6.88 12.55 -9.35
C MET A 417 -6.07 12.87 -10.59
N VAL A 418 -6.72 13.18 -11.72
CA VAL A 418 -6.03 13.67 -12.93
C VAL A 418 -5.40 15.05 -12.67
N SER A 419 -6.13 15.96 -12.03
CA SER A 419 -5.66 17.29 -11.63
C SER A 419 -4.43 17.23 -10.71
N LEU A 420 -4.46 16.31 -9.72
CA LEU A 420 -3.34 16.02 -8.82
C LEU A 420 -2.10 15.48 -9.58
N LEU A 421 -2.27 14.48 -10.44
CA LEU A 421 -1.15 13.89 -11.20
C LEU A 421 -0.57 14.86 -12.24
N GLN A 422 -1.40 15.67 -12.90
CA GLN A 422 -0.93 16.77 -13.76
C GLN A 422 -0.23 17.87 -12.95
N THR A 423 -0.55 18.03 -11.66
CA THR A 423 0.15 18.98 -10.79
C THR A 423 1.51 18.44 -10.36
N ALA A 424 1.63 17.13 -10.15
CA ALA A 424 2.93 16.47 -9.96
C ALA A 424 3.84 16.66 -11.20
N GLU A 425 3.31 16.45 -12.42
CA GLU A 425 4.02 16.68 -13.68
C GLU A 425 4.53 18.12 -13.86
N ARG A 426 3.74 19.11 -13.41
CA ARG A 426 4.12 20.54 -13.44
C ARG A 426 5.13 20.95 -12.35
N LYS A 427 5.44 20.08 -11.38
CA LYS A 427 6.26 20.40 -10.21
C LYS A 427 7.49 19.48 -10.13
N ARG A 428 8.68 20.00 -10.47
CA ARG A 428 9.94 19.24 -10.42
C ARG A 428 10.26 18.60 -9.06
N ASN A 429 9.68 19.11 -7.96
CA ASN A 429 9.82 18.57 -6.61
C ASN A 429 8.65 17.66 -6.18
N VAL A 430 7.90 17.11 -7.13
CA VAL A 430 6.86 16.09 -6.90
C VAL A 430 7.03 14.98 -7.95
N SER A 431 6.65 13.76 -7.61
CA SER A 431 6.66 12.60 -8.52
C SER A 431 5.55 11.63 -8.14
N ALA A 432 5.16 10.73 -9.04
CA ALA A 432 4.07 9.79 -8.78
C ALA A 432 4.34 8.39 -9.35
N VAL A 433 3.99 7.38 -8.57
CA VAL A 433 4.01 5.97 -8.95
C VAL A 433 2.69 5.31 -8.57
N VAL A 434 2.12 4.54 -9.50
CA VAL A 434 0.91 3.74 -9.28
C VAL A 434 1.34 2.32 -8.89
N VAL A 435 0.86 1.81 -7.76
CA VAL A 435 1.23 0.51 -7.19
C VAL A 435 -0.02 -0.35 -7.01
N THR A 436 -0.36 -1.11 -8.05
CA THR A 436 -1.64 -1.83 -8.17
C THR A 436 -1.48 -3.35 -8.06
N CYS A 437 -2.43 -4.00 -7.38
CA CYS A 437 -2.61 -5.45 -7.40
C CYS A 437 -3.51 -5.93 -8.56
N GLY A 438 -4.14 -5.00 -9.27
CA GLY A 438 -4.84 -5.24 -10.53
C GLY A 438 -3.90 -5.32 -11.74
N LEU A 439 -4.48 -5.18 -12.94
CA LEU A 439 -3.76 -5.38 -14.20
C LEU A 439 -2.90 -4.16 -14.57
N ARG A 440 -1.56 -4.29 -14.44
CA ARG A 440 -0.58 -3.26 -14.86
C ARG A 440 -0.90 -2.70 -16.23
N ARG A 441 -1.14 -3.61 -17.19
CA ARG A 441 -1.30 -3.25 -18.61
C ARG A 441 -2.52 -2.39 -18.88
N VAL A 442 -3.62 -2.59 -18.17
CA VAL A 442 -4.80 -1.72 -18.27
C VAL A 442 -4.45 -0.31 -17.79
N TRP A 443 -3.81 -0.20 -16.62
CA TRP A 443 -3.47 1.08 -16.02
C TRP A 443 -2.40 1.88 -16.77
N GLU A 444 -1.47 1.20 -17.45
CA GLU A 444 -0.57 1.85 -18.42
C GLU A 444 -1.33 2.50 -19.59
N ILE A 445 -2.36 1.82 -20.13
CA ILE A 445 -3.17 2.36 -21.23
C ILE A 445 -4.09 3.50 -20.72
N VAL A 446 -4.69 3.35 -19.53
CA VAL A 446 -5.51 4.41 -18.92
C VAL A 446 -4.68 5.68 -18.67
N LEU A 447 -3.46 5.57 -18.13
CA LEU A 447 -2.58 6.72 -17.96
C LEU A 447 -2.08 7.29 -19.30
N ALA A 448 -1.84 6.45 -20.31
CA ALA A 448 -1.48 6.92 -21.65
C ALA A 448 -2.60 7.74 -22.30
N ASN A 449 -3.86 7.33 -22.14
CA ASN A 449 -5.04 8.05 -22.64
C ASN A 449 -5.19 9.46 -22.00
N HIS A 450 -4.58 9.69 -20.84
CA HIS A 450 -4.54 11.00 -20.16
C HIS A 450 -3.20 11.73 -20.32
N GLY A 451 -2.27 11.22 -21.15
CA GLY A 451 -0.92 11.76 -21.36
C GLY A 451 0.10 11.44 -20.26
N LEU A 452 -0.35 10.95 -19.11
CA LEU A 452 0.42 10.86 -17.86
C LEU A 452 1.57 9.84 -17.86
N MET A 453 1.62 8.89 -18.82
CA MET A 453 2.67 7.85 -18.87
C MET A 453 4.10 8.39 -19.07
N GLY A 454 4.26 9.64 -19.53
CA GLY A 454 5.56 10.32 -19.53
C GLY A 454 6.12 10.51 -18.12
N THR A 455 5.26 10.85 -17.16
CA THR A 455 5.61 11.22 -15.80
C THR A 455 5.33 10.10 -14.80
N VAL A 456 4.10 9.59 -14.78
CA VAL A 456 3.62 8.56 -13.84
C VAL A 456 4.05 7.18 -14.33
N LYS A 457 4.53 6.31 -13.43
CA LYS A 457 4.93 4.92 -13.75
C LYS A 457 4.05 3.92 -13.00
N VAL A 458 3.86 2.74 -13.57
CA VAL A 458 3.04 1.66 -12.98
C VAL A 458 3.92 0.51 -12.51
N ILE A 459 3.74 0.13 -11.25
CA ILE A 459 4.23 -1.10 -10.63
C ILE A 459 3.00 -1.97 -10.36
N GLY A 460 2.95 -3.13 -11.00
CA GLY A 460 1.82 -4.05 -10.95
C GLY A 460 2.14 -5.31 -11.74
N GLY A 461 1.26 -6.30 -11.65
CA GLY A 461 1.37 -7.56 -12.40
C GLY A 461 0.19 -7.80 -13.33
N GLY A 462 0.00 -9.07 -13.69
CA GLY A 462 -1.09 -9.55 -14.54
C GLY A 462 -0.69 -10.77 -15.38
N ARG A 463 0.57 -10.81 -15.83
CA ARG A 463 1.18 -11.89 -16.61
C ARG A 463 2.41 -12.47 -15.90
N ILE A 464 2.86 -13.66 -16.29
CA ILE A 464 4.13 -14.24 -15.84
C ILE A 464 5.32 -13.36 -16.28
N SER A 465 5.21 -12.70 -17.44
CA SER A 465 6.20 -11.77 -17.98
C SER A 465 6.39 -10.49 -17.14
N ASP A 466 5.53 -10.21 -16.16
CA ASP A 466 5.75 -9.15 -15.16
C ASP A 466 6.76 -9.56 -14.08
N GLY A 467 7.01 -10.86 -13.89
CA GLY A 467 7.95 -11.43 -12.93
C GLY A 467 7.50 -11.40 -11.46
N PHE A 468 6.55 -10.55 -11.07
CA PHE A 468 6.07 -10.45 -9.69
C PHE A 468 4.58 -10.08 -9.60
N VAL A 469 4.01 -10.31 -8.43
CA VAL A 469 2.66 -9.88 -8.05
C VAL A 469 2.71 -8.88 -6.89
N VAL A 470 1.83 -7.89 -6.91
CA VAL A 470 1.74 -6.88 -5.85
C VAL A 470 0.76 -7.34 -4.79
N THR A 471 1.26 -7.61 -3.58
CA THR A 471 0.47 -7.84 -2.38
C THR A 471 0.51 -6.61 -1.48
N ALA A 472 -0.33 -6.56 -0.43
CA ALA A 472 -0.30 -5.49 0.56
C ALA A 472 1.10 -5.28 1.20
N GLN A 473 1.84 -6.36 1.42
CA GLN A 473 3.23 -6.31 1.91
C GLN A 473 4.20 -5.71 0.87
N VAL A 474 3.99 -6.00 -0.42
CA VAL A 474 4.77 -5.37 -1.50
C VAL A 474 4.50 -3.87 -1.53
N LYS A 475 3.23 -3.44 -1.43
CA LYS A 475 2.88 -2.01 -1.39
C LYS A 475 3.59 -1.28 -0.25
N ALA A 476 3.53 -1.84 0.97
CA ALA A 476 4.21 -1.28 2.14
C ALA A 476 5.72 -1.16 1.92
N SER A 477 6.38 -2.24 1.47
CA SER A 477 7.84 -2.24 1.34
C SER A 477 8.38 -1.40 0.18
N LEU A 478 7.53 -1.01 -0.77
CA LEU A 478 7.86 -0.01 -1.77
C LEU A 478 7.86 1.41 -1.17
N VAL A 479 6.90 1.71 -0.27
CA VAL A 479 6.90 2.96 0.51
C VAL A 479 8.11 3.04 1.44
N GLU A 480 8.36 1.98 2.21
CA GLU A 480 9.55 1.87 3.09
C GLU A 480 10.85 2.10 2.31
N ARG A 481 10.94 1.62 1.06
CA ARG A 481 12.13 1.80 0.22
C ARG A 481 12.28 3.22 -0.30
N LEU A 482 11.19 3.89 -0.68
CA LEU A 482 11.18 5.31 -1.06
C LEU A 482 11.69 6.22 0.06
N GLN A 483 11.28 5.94 1.30
CA GLN A 483 11.74 6.66 2.49
C GLN A 483 13.20 6.29 2.83
N ASN A 484 13.48 5.03 3.12
CA ASN A 484 14.76 4.62 3.71
C ASN A 484 15.94 4.61 2.73
N MET A 485 15.72 4.40 1.42
CA MET A 485 16.80 4.37 0.42
C MET A 485 16.93 5.68 -0.38
N TYR A 486 15.82 6.37 -0.63
CA TYR A 486 15.80 7.58 -1.45
C TYR A 486 15.53 8.87 -0.66
N GLY A 487 15.21 8.78 0.64
CA GLY A 487 14.97 9.95 1.50
C GLY A 487 13.75 10.79 1.09
N LEU A 488 12.76 10.16 0.43
CA LEU A 488 11.59 10.84 -0.11
C LEU A 488 10.44 10.82 0.91
N TYR A 489 9.73 11.94 1.00
CA TYR A 489 8.49 12.06 1.78
C TYR A 489 7.33 11.49 0.96
N VAL A 490 6.65 10.47 1.48
CA VAL A 490 5.66 9.69 0.74
C VAL A 490 4.23 10.02 1.16
N TRP A 491 3.36 10.22 0.17
CA TRP A 491 1.91 10.28 0.33
C TRP A 491 1.30 9.03 -0.28
N ALA A 492 0.62 8.21 0.52
CA ALA A 492 -0.09 7.02 0.05
C ALA A 492 -1.58 7.29 -0.17
N PHE A 493 -2.15 6.74 -1.25
CA PHE A 493 -3.57 6.84 -1.60
C PHE A 493 -4.16 5.44 -1.87
N GLY A 494 -5.30 5.08 -1.26
CA GLY A 494 -5.96 3.79 -1.50
C GLY A 494 -7.38 3.67 -0.90
N ASP A 495 -8.19 2.73 -1.41
CA ASP A 495 -9.60 2.50 -0.98
C ASP A 495 -9.82 1.30 -0.04
N SER A 496 -8.84 0.38 0.03
CA SER A 496 -9.06 -1.02 0.45
C SER A 496 -8.20 -1.47 1.66
N PRO A 497 -8.53 -2.62 2.30
CA PRO A 497 -7.68 -3.21 3.34
C PRO A 497 -6.26 -3.56 2.87
N LEU A 498 -6.06 -3.77 1.56
CA LEU A 498 -4.75 -4.08 0.98
C LEU A 498 -3.82 -2.85 0.96
N ASP A 499 -4.39 -1.67 1.11
CA ASP A 499 -3.67 -0.39 1.07
C ASP A 499 -3.27 0.07 2.47
N ILE A 500 -3.95 -0.41 3.52
CA ILE A 500 -3.64 -0.06 4.92
C ILE A 500 -2.14 -0.23 5.24
N PRO A 501 -1.44 -1.31 4.84
CA PRO A 501 0.00 -1.43 5.10
C PRO A 501 0.86 -0.36 4.42
N MET A 502 0.51 0.13 3.22
CA MET A 502 1.25 1.23 2.58
C MET A 502 0.84 2.60 3.12
N LEU A 503 -0.43 2.78 3.49
CA LEU A 503 -0.93 3.95 4.19
C LEU A 503 -0.27 4.11 5.57
N ARG A 504 -0.02 3.00 6.29
CA ARG A 504 0.70 3.00 7.58
C ARG A 504 2.21 3.22 7.45
N ALA A 505 2.80 2.92 6.29
CA ALA A 505 4.22 3.15 6.04
C ALA A 505 4.50 4.60 5.61
N ALA A 506 3.57 5.24 4.92
CA ALA A 506 3.74 6.59 4.37
C ALA A 506 3.76 7.69 5.43
N ASP A 507 4.44 8.79 5.12
CA ASP A 507 4.44 10.02 5.93
C ASP A 507 3.04 10.67 5.97
N GLU A 508 2.27 10.53 4.87
CA GLU A 508 0.88 10.98 4.75
C GLU A 508 -0.01 9.88 4.16
N ALA A 509 -1.18 9.70 4.76
CA ALA A 509 -2.11 8.62 4.43
C ALA A 509 -3.48 9.16 4.03
N ILE A 510 -3.86 8.99 2.76
CA ILE A 510 -5.14 9.45 2.20
C ILE A 510 -6.01 8.24 1.82
N VAL A 511 -7.08 8.02 2.58
CA VAL A 511 -8.11 7.03 2.24
C VAL A 511 -9.02 7.60 1.17
N VAL A 512 -9.14 6.93 0.03
CA VAL A 512 -10.10 7.28 -1.02
C VAL A 512 -11.46 6.66 -0.69
N VAL A 513 -12.50 7.48 -0.71
CA VAL A 513 -13.88 7.08 -0.35
C VAL A 513 -14.80 7.29 -1.54
N GLY A 514 -15.04 6.20 -2.28
CA GLY A 514 -16.10 6.10 -3.27
C GLY A 514 -17.49 5.90 -2.65
N GLU A 515 -18.50 5.87 -3.52
CA GLU A 515 -19.91 5.73 -3.12
C GLU A 515 -20.20 4.42 -2.37
N GLN A 516 -21.12 4.48 -1.38
CA GLN A 516 -21.33 3.41 -0.39
C GLN A 516 -21.69 2.03 -0.98
N TYR A 517 -22.28 1.97 -2.17
CA TYR A 517 -22.65 0.71 -2.82
C TYR A 517 -21.52 0.10 -3.69
N VAL A 518 -20.45 0.86 -3.96
CA VAL A 518 -19.27 0.40 -4.74
C VAL A 518 -18.05 0.19 -3.84
N ARG A 519 -17.86 1.05 -2.83
CA ARG A 519 -16.66 1.04 -1.97
C ARG A 519 -16.50 -0.26 -1.18
N SER A 520 -15.25 -0.64 -0.91
CA SER A 520 -14.98 -1.84 -0.09
C SER A 520 -15.67 -1.76 1.29
N ARG A 521 -16.48 -2.77 1.63
CA ARG A 521 -17.13 -2.90 2.95
C ARG A 521 -16.19 -3.41 4.03
N SER A 522 -15.27 -4.31 3.69
CA SER A 522 -14.29 -4.86 4.64
C SER A 522 -13.30 -3.81 5.13
N MET A 523 -13.06 -2.75 4.34
CA MET A 523 -12.23 -1.60 4.74
C MET A 523 -12.72 -0.94 6.03
N GLU A 524 -14.03 -0.91 6.29
CA GLU A 524 -14.61 -0.21 7.44
C GLU A 524 -14.06 -0.75 8.78
N THR A 525 -14.04 -2.07 8.96
CA THR A 525 -13.51 -2.73 10.16
C THR A 525 -11.98 -2.64 10.25
N HIS A 526 -11.27 -2.84 9.14
CA HIS A 526 -9.80 -2.86 9.13
C HIS A 526 -9.21 -1.45 9.34
N LEU A 527 -9.86 -0.42 8.79
CA LEU A 527 -9.47 0.98 8.98
C LEU A 527 -9.67 1.43 10.43
N LEU A 528 -10.80 1.05 11.05
CA LEU A 528 -11.01 1.26 12.49
C LEU A 528 -9.92 0.60 13.32
N GLN A 529 -9.68 -0.71 13.14
CA GLN A 529 -8.62 -1.44 13.84
C GLN A 529 -7.23 -0.83 13.64
N ALA A 530 -6.92 -0.32 12.45
CA ALA A 530 -5.65 0.35 12.18
C ALA A 530 -5.52 1.66 12.97
N ILE A 531 -6.58 2.48 13.04
CA ILE A 531 -6.60 3.73 13.81
C ILE A 531 -6.58 3.45 15.32
N ASP A 532 -7.41 2.51 15.81
CA ASP A 532 -7.49 2.12 17.22
C ASP A 532 -6.20 1.48 17.75
N SER A 533 -5.35 0.91 16.88
CA SER A 533 -4.04 0.37 17.28
C SER A 533 -2.98 1.43 17.64
N GLY A 534 -3.31 2.71 17.48
CA GLY A 534 -2.37 3.82 17.64
C GLY A 534 -1.45 4.02 16.43
N ASN A 535 -0.79 5.18 16.41
CA ASN A 535 0.26 5.55 15.45
C ASN A 535 -0.21 5.56 13.98
N PHE A 536 -1.49 5.80 13.71
CA PHE A 536 -2.05 5.92 12.36
C PHE A 536 -3.22 6.90 12.32
N CYS A 537 -2.98 8.07 11.72
CA CYS A 537 -3.94 9.18 11.66
C CYS A 537 -4.22 9.61 10.20
N PRO A 538 -4.86 8.75 9.38
CA PRO A 538 -5.17 9.05 7.98
C PRO A 538 -6.20 10.18 7.82
N ARG A 539 -6.19 10.81 6.65
CA ARG A 539 -7.25 11.70 6.13
C ARG A 539 -8.12 10.93 5.12
N GLN A 540 -9.35 11.38 4.85
CA GLN A 540 -10.21 10.82 3.78
C GLN A 540 -10.57 11.87 2.72
N VAL A 541 -10.53 11.46 1.45
CA VAL A 541 -11.07 12.23 0.31
C VAL A 541 -12.32 11.54 -0.24
N LEU A 542 -13.37 12.31 -0.50
CA LEU A 542 -14.63 11.85 -1.06
C LEU A 542 -14.59 11.98 -2.58
N LEU A 543 -14.69 10.87 -3.32
CA LEU A 543 -14.63 10.86 -4.78
C LEU A 543 -15.76 9.99 -5.38
N PRO A 544 -16.86 10.60 -5.88
CA PRO A 544 -17.16 12.04 -5.93
C PRO A 544 -17.41 12.67 -4.56
N GLU A 545 -17.42 14.01 -4.48
CA GLU A 545 -17.70 14.77 -3.25
C GLU A 545 -19.07 14.43 -2.60
N THR A 546 -20.01 13.91 -3.39
CA THR A 546 -21.32 13.42 -2.94
C THR A 546 -21.27 12.07 -2.22
N ALA A 547 -20.13 11.38 -2.20
CA ALA A 547 -19.97 10.14 -1.44
C ALA A 547 -20.00 10.42 0.07
N ALA A 548 -20.85 9.70 0.81
CA ALA A 548 -20.85 9.79 2.26
C ALA A 548 -19.49 9.32 2.85
N PRO A 549 -18.97 9.95 3.92
CA PRO A 549 -17.76 9.53 4.61
C PRO A 549 -17.72 8.05 5.03
N ARG A 550 -16.52 7.57 5.39
CA ARG A 550 -16.32 6.24 5.99
C ARG A 550 -16.59 6.25 7.48
N GLN A 551 -15.76 6.99 8.20
CA GLN A 551 -15.81 7.16 9.64
C GLN A 551 -16.14 8.60 10.02
N ASP A 552 -16.38 8.80 11.31
CA ASP A 552 -16.47 10.13 11.91
C ASP A 552 -15.28 11.03 11.52
N VAL A 553 -15.58 12.32 11.33
CA VAL A 553 -14.64 13.32 10.79
C VAL A 553 -13.62 13.80 11.82
N GLU A 554 -13.80 13.55 13.13
CA GLU A 554 -12.76 13.81 14.12
C GLU A 554 -11.68 12.71 14.13
N ARG A 555 -12.09 11.48 13.80
CA ARG A 555 -11.23 10.28 13.70
C ARG A 555 -10.56 10.10 12.34
N LEU A 556 -11.23 10.53 11.28
CA LEU A 556 -10.78 10.40 9.88
C LEU A 556 -11.06 11.72 9.15
N PRO A 557 -10.21 12.75 9.31
CA PRO A 557 -10.50 14.11 8.82
C PRO A 557 -10.68 14.19 7.30
N LEU A 558 -11.65 14.99 6.86
CA LEU A 558 -11.88 15.27 5.45
C LEU A 558 -10.75 16.11 4.85
N VAL A 559 -10.39 15.83 3.60
CA VAL A 559 -9.44 16.64 2.82
C VAL A 559 -9.94 16.84 1.38
N ASN A 560 -9.79 18.07 0.88
CA ASN A 560 -10.00 18.39 -0.53
C ASN A 560 -8.64 18.34 -1.24
N ILE A 561 -8.48 17.41 -2.19
CA ILE A 561 -7.21 17.19 -2.89
C ILE A 561 -6.95 18.19 -4.04
N GLU A 562 -7.94 19.01 -4.39
CA GLU A 562 -7.85 20.07 -5.40
C GLU A 562 -7.63 21.46 -4.76
N SER A 563 -7.59 21.55 -3.43
CA SER A 563 -7.41 22.81 -2.70
C SER A 563 -6.00 23.39 -2.88
N SER A 564 -5.90 24.72 -2.88
CA SER A 564 -4.62 25.45 -2.95
C SER A 564 -3.67 25.06 -1.82
N GLU A 565 -4.22 24.80 -0.64
CA GLU A 565 -3.48 24.45 0.59
C GLU A 565 -2.92 23.04 0.48
N PHE A 566 -3.71 22.08 0.00
CA PHE A 566 -3.28 20.69 -0.22
C PHE A 566 -2.21 20.58 -1.30
N LEU A 567 -2.41 21.26 -2.45
CA LEU A 567 -1.43 21.28 -3.54
C LEU A 567 -0.15 22.04 -3.14
N PHE A 568 -0.23 23.01 -2.22
CA PHE A 568 0.93 23.63 -1.58
C PHE A 568 1.63 22.66 -0.60
N GLU A 569 0.89 21.92 0.22
CA GLU A 569 1.44 20.94 1.19
C GLU A 569 2.19 19.79 0.51
N ILE A 570 1.68 19.30 -0.63
CA ILE A 570 2.37 18.35 -1.51
C ILE A 570 3.59 19.00 -2.18
N SER A 571 3.44 20.18 -2.77
CA SER A 571 4.53 20.83 -3.53
C SER A 571 5.48 21.70 -2.70
N ARG A 572 5.40 21.65 -1.36
CA ARG A 572 6.31 22.36 -0.45
C ARG A 572 7.74 21.83 -0.62
N GLN A 573 8.69 22.72 -0.85
CA GLN A 573 10.10 22.35 -0.80
C GLN A 573 10.47 21.90 0.62
N ARG A 574 10.87 20.63 0.72
CA ARG A 574 11.61 20.08 1.86
C ARG A 574 13.10 20.23 1.48
N ASP A 575 14.00 20.55 2.42
CA ASP A 575 15.43 20.73 2.11
C ASP A 575 16.18 19.43 2.41
N HIS A 576 16.86 18.83 1.42
CA HIS A 576 17.63 17.58 1.60
C HIS A 576 18.76 17.70 2.64
N ARG A 577 19.22 18.92 2.97
CA ARG A 577 20.16 19.16 4.07
C ARG A 577 19.55 18.94 5.46
N ARG A 578 18.22 18.86 5.55
CA ARG A 578 17.48 18.30 6.68
C ARG A 578 17.01 16.91 6.25
N GLN A 579 17.82 15.88 6.46
CA GLN A 579 17.33 14.51 6.35
C GLN A 579 16.14 14.34 7.31
N PRO A 580 14.97 13.86 6.86
CA PRO A 580 14.00 13.25 7.74
C PRO A 580 14.48 11.82 8.04
N THR A 581 15.60 11.70 8.75
CA THR A 581 15.76 10.56 9.66
C THR A 581 14.64 10.65 10.71
N ALA A 582 14.35 9.56 11.42
CA ALA A 582 13.38 9.57 12.53
C ALA A 582 13.95 10.28 13.79
N GLU A 583 14.56 11.44 13.59
CA GLU A 583 15.30 12.25 14.56
C GLU A 583 14.71 13.67 14.60
N HIS A 584 14.82 14.30 15.75
CA HIS A 584 13.89 15.37 16.15
C HIS A 584 14.21 16.70 15.46
N HIS A 585 13.18 17.53 15.31
CA HIS A 585 13.35 18.93 14.96
C HIS A 585 13.87 19.71 16.18
N ILE A 586 15.13 19.47 16.52
CA ILE A 586 15.92 20.23 17.50
C ILE A 586 16.57 21.39 16.79
N VAL A 587 16.05 22.60 16.99
CA VAL A 587 16.69 23.83 16.55
C VAL A 587 17.56 24.33 17.70
N HIS A 588 18.87 24.51 17.46
CA HIS A 588 19.77 24.93 18.53
C HIS A 588 20.81 26.00 18.16
N ALA A 589 21.17 26.84 19.13
CA ALA A 589 22.17 27.87 18.95
C ALA A 589 23.62 27.42 19.25
N THR A 590 23.85 26.12 19.49
CA THR A 590 25.16 25.52 19.80
C THR A 590 26.22 25.87 18.74
N GLY A 591 26.96 26.96 18.95
CA GLY A 591 28.00 27.46 18.03
C GLY A 591 27.75 28.86 17.43
N ARG A 592 26.50 29.36 17.43
CA ARG A 592 26.16 30.72 16.94
C ARG A 592 26.91 31.78 17.77
N ALA A 593 27.34 32.87 17.13
CA ALA A 593 28.17 33.90 17.78
C ALA A 593 27.45 34.59 18.96
N ALA A 594 26.18 34.99 18.77
CA ALA A 594 25.36 35.55 19.84
C ALA A 594 25.23 34.60 21.04
N ALA A 595 25.05 33.30 20.79
CA ALA A 595 24.97 32.30 21.85
C ALA A 595 26.29 32.11 22.60
N LYS A 596 27.45 32.18 21.93
CA LYS A 596 28.76 32.17 22.61
C LYS A 596 28.90 33.34 23.57
N LEU A 597 28.49 34.55 23.17
CA LEU A 597 28.50 35.75 24.01
C LEU A 597 27.54 35.59 25.21
N LEU A 598 26.26 35.34 24.95
CA LEU A 598 25.21 35.21 25.98
C LEU A 598 25.45 34.04 26.97
N THR A 599 26.14 32.98 26.55
CA THR A 599 26.55 31.86 27.43
C THR A 599 27.52 32.28 28.53
N THR A 600 28.27 33.38 28.35
CA THR A 600 29.35 33.76 29.27
C THR A 600 28.82 34.03 30.68
N ALA A 601 27.77 34.86 30.81
CA ALA A 601 27.19 35.22 32.09
C ALA A 601 26.44 34.07 32.76
N THR A 602 25.87 33.12 32.00
CA THR A 602 25.19 31.93 32.57
C THR A 602 26.17 30.87 33.07
N ARG A 603 27.44 30.88 32.60
CA ARG A 603 28.51 29.97 33.04
C ARG A 603 29.42 30.54 34.13
N ASP A 604 29.60 31.85 34.23
CA ASP A 604 30.49 32.44 35.23
C ASP A 604 29.99 32.15 36.65
N ALA A 605 30.78 31.44 37.46
CA ALA A 605 30.44 31.08 38.83
C ALA A 605 30.29 32.30 39.76
N ARG A 606 30.88 33.45 39.39
CA ARG A 606 30.79 34.72 40.13
C ARG A 606 29.45 35.43 39.92
N VAL A 607 28.67 35.02 38.91
CA VAL A 607 27.34 35.57 38.59
C VAL A 607 26.28 34.72 39.29
N SER A 608 25.42 35.37 40.07
CA SER A 608 24.36 34.75 40.86
C SER A 608 23.17 35.69 41.05
N GLY A 609 22.06 35.18 41.57
CA GLY A 609 20.89 35.98 41.95
C GLY A 609 20.35 36.82 40.79
N PRO A 610 20.03 38.11 41.02
CA PRO A 610 19.47 38.99 39.98
C PRO A 610 20.25 39.02 38.67
N ALA A 611 21.59 39.04 38.73
CA ALA A 611 22.44 39.09 37.54
C ALA A 611 22.39 37.79 36.72
N LEU A 612 22.26 36.63 37.39
CA LEU A 612 22.08 35.35 36.69
C LEU A 612 20.67 35.22 36.11
N ARG A 613 19.65 35.73 36.80
CA ARG A 613 18.27 35.79 36.27
C ARG A 613 18.19 36.62 35.00
N GLU A 614 18.82 37.79 34.97
CA GLU A 614 18.88 38.63 33.76
C GLU A 614 19.65 37.96 32.62
N ALA A 615 20.76 37.27 32.91
CA ALA A 615 21.46 36.48 31.90
C ALA A 615 20.57 35.38 31.26
N HIS A 616 19.72 34.72 32.06
CA HIS A 616 18.73 33.77 31.56
C HIS A 616 17.56 34.44 30.81
N ARG A 617 17.14 35.65 31.21
CA ARG A 617 16.14 36.46 30.49
C ARG A 617 16.62 36.82 29.09
N LEU A 618 17.86 37.29 28.96
CA LEU A 618 18.47 37.61 27.66
C LEU A 618 18.59 36.36 26.75
N VAL A 619 18.87 35.18 27.33
CA VAL A 619 18.83 33.90 26.59
C VAL A 619 17.42 33.56 26.13
N GLY A 620 16.40 33.69 26.99
CA GLY A 620 15.01 33.41 26.63
C GLY A 620 14.51 34.32 25.51
N ARG A 621 14.84 35.62 25.59
CA ARG A 621 14.55 36.60 24.56
C ARG A 621 15.22 36.27 23.23
N TYR A 622 16.50 35.90 23.26
CA TYR A 622 17.21 35.44 22.06
C TYR A 622 16.55 34.20 21.44
N LEU A 623 16.18 33.19 22.24
CA LEU A 623 15.49 32.00 21.72
C LEU A 623 14.15 32.33 21.06
N ALA A 624 13.34 33.21 21.68
CA ALA A 624 12.03 33.60 21.16
C ALA A 624 12.10 34.49 19.91
N THR A 625 13.14 35.33 19.77
CA THR A 625 13.34 36.16 18.58
C THR A 625 14.01 35.41 17.42
N GLU A 626 15.00 34.55 17.69
CA GLU A 626 15.84 33.94 16.64
C GLU A 626 15.41 32.51 16.25
N LEU A 627 15.05 31.65 17.21
CA LEU A 627 14.87 30.21 16.95
C LEU A 627 13.42 29.74 16.99
N LEU A 628 12.56 30.37 17.79
CA LEU A 628 11.15 30.03 17.84
C LEU A 628 10.43 30.28 16.50
N PRO A 629 10.71 31.36 15.72
CA PRO A 629 10.11 31.57 14.41
C PRO A 629 10.48 30.49 13.37
N ASP A 630 11.69 29.91 13.45
CA ASP A 630 12.13 28.76 12.62
C ASP A 630 11.28 27.49 12.89
N VAL A 631 10.54 27.44 14.01
CA VAL A 631 9.74 26.30 14.48
C VAL A 631 8.24 26.52 14.28
N VAL A 632 7.69 27.62 14.80
CA VAL A 632 6.23 27.89 14.76
C VAL A 632 5.80 28.83 13.63
N GLY A 633 6.75 29.51 12.99
CA GLY A 633 6.52 30.53 11.96
C GLY A 633 6.21 31.92 12.52
N THR A 634 6.06 32.86 11.59
CA THR A 634 5.60 34.24 11.84
C THR A 634 4.18 34.45 11.31
N GLU A 635 3.54 35.53 11.75
CA GLU A 635 2.31 36.05 11.15
C GLU A 635 2.39 37.57 10.98
N GLU A 636 1.73 38.07 9.93
CA GLU A 636 1.54 39.49 9.67
C GLU A 636 0.33 40.02 10.45
N TYR A 637 0.35 41.29 10.84
CA TYR A 637 -0.79 41.98 11.44
C TYR A 637 -0.76 43.49 11.16
N GLU A 638 -1.93 44.13 11.08
CA GLU A 638 -2.00 45.58 10.85
C GLU A 638 -1.46 46.37 12.04
N ILE A 639 -0.64 47.38 11.75
CA ILE A 639 -0.13 48.38 12.68
C ILE A 639 -0.30 49.80 12.12
N PRO A 640 -0.61 50.80 12.95
CA PRO A 640 -0.65 52.19 12.52
C PRO A 640 0.78 52.67 12.21
N HIS A 641 1.02 53.03 10.96
CA HIS A 641 2.28 53.62 10.52
C HIS A 641 2.40 55.06 11.03
N VAL A 642 3.62 55.53 11.27
CA VAL A 642 3.90 56.90 11.75
C VAL A 642 3.46 58.01 10.78
N GLN A 643 3.09 57.66 9.54
CA GLN A 643 2.53 58.55 8.53
C GLN A 643 0.98 58.55 8.49
N GLY A 644 0.31 57.90 9.45
CA GLY A 644 -1.15 57.98 9.64
C GLY A 644 -2.00 56.99 8.83
N HIS A 645 -1.39 56.05 8.11
CA HIS A 645 -2.06 54.93 7.44
C HIS A 645 -1.75 53.59 8.13
N GLN A 646 -2.49 52.52 7.82
CA GLN A 646 -2.11 51.18 8.28
C GLN A 646 -0.94 50.61 7.45
N THR A 647 -0.15 49.73 8.05
CA THR A 647 0.89 48.92 7.38
C THR A 647 1.01 47.56 8.07
N LEU A 648 1.82 46.65 7.54
CA LEU A 648 1.98 45.28 8.08
C LEU A 648 3.17 45.18 9.03
N GLY A 649 2.87 44.94 10.31
CA GLY A 649 3.80 44.45 11.32
C GLY A 649 3.93 42.92 11.28
N HIS A 650 4.95 42.39 11.93
CA HIS A 650 5.20 40.94 12.03
C HIS A 650 5.35 40.52 13.49
N ARG A 651 4.87 39.31 13.84
CA ARG A 651 5.05 38.69 15.16
C ARG A 651 5.15 37.16 15.04
N VAL A 652 5.33 36.47 16.17
CA VAL A 652 5.32 35.01 16.22
C VAL A 652 3.91 34.48 15.90
N LYS A 653 3.80 33.44 15.07
CA LYS A 653 2.50 32.91 14.64
C LYS A 653 1.67 32.43 15.84
N ASN A 654 0.37 32.73 15.83
CA ASN A 654 -0.60 32.37 16.86
C ASN A 654 -0.21 32.85 18.28
N GLU A 655 0.42 34.02 18.41
CA GLU A 655 0.89 34.56 19.71
C GLU A 655 -0.23 34.57 20.78
N LYS A 656 -1.42 35.09 20.43
CA LYS A 656 -2.61 35.12 21.30
C LYS A 656 -3.18 33.75 21.68
N LYS A 657 -2.76 32.68 21.01
CA LYS A 657 -3.15 31.28 21.24
C LYS A 657 -1.96 30.44 21.74
N THR A 658 -0.92 31.08 22.24
CA THR A 658 0.27 30.45 22.81
C THR A 658 0.26 30.58 24.33
N ALA A 659 0.65 29.53 25.05
CA ALA A 659 0.98 29.61 26.47
C ALA A 659 2.47 29.39 26.72
N ILE A 660 3.05 30.23 27.57
CA ILE A 660 4.41 30.12 28.11
C ILE A 660 4.29 29.45 29.49
N VAL A 661 4.74 28.20 29.61
CA VAL A 661 4.73 27.43 30.86
C VAL A 661 6.14 27.42 31.46
N ALA A 662 6.36 28.28 32.44
CA ALA A 662 7.60 28.36 33.20
C ALA A 662 7.71 27.18 34.19
N LEU A 663 8.68 26.29 33.96
CA LEU A 663 8.92 25.15 34.85
C LEU A 663 9.70 25.58 36.09
N MET A 664 9.02 25.53 37.24
CA MET A 664 9.48 26.15 38.48
C MET A 664 10.52 25.29 39.20
N ARG A 665 11.64 25.85 39.67
CA ARG A 665 12.02 27.29 39.72
C ARG A 665 12.93 27.72 38.56
N GLY A 666 13.57 26.79 37.85
CA GLY A 666 14.67 27.11 36.92
C GLY A 666 14.25 27.83 35.63
N GLY A 667 13.05 27.55 35.12
CA GLY A 667 12.56 28.10 33.85
C GLY A 667 12.12 29.56 33.90
N GLU A 668 11.65 30.05 35.05
CA GLU A 668 10.99 31.36 35.20
C GLU A 668 11.78 32.54 34.59
N PRO A 669 13.07 32.76 34.89
CA PRO A 669 13.79 33.92 34.35
C PRO A 669 13.95 33.88 32.83
N MET A 670 14.05 32.67 32.26
CA MET A 670 14.11 32.47 30.81
C MET A 670 12.73 32.61 30.16
N ALA A 671 11.66 32.18 30.85
CA ALA A 671 10.28 32.35 30.42
C ALA A 671 9.90 33.84 30.32
N PHE A 672 10.30 34.68 31.29
CA PHE A 672 10.12 36.14 31.18
C PHE A 672 10.80 36.71 29.92
N GLY A 673 11.98 36.20 29.55
CA GLY A 673 12.64 36.57 28.30
C GLY A 673 11.84 36.21 27.05
N ILE A 674 11.14 35.08 27.05
CA ILE A 674 10.23 34.68 25.97
C ILE A 674 8.98 35.60 25.97
N SER A 675 8.47 35.95 27.14
CA SER A 675 7.33 36.86 27.31
C SER A 675 7.61 38.30 26.88
N ASP A 676 8.87 38.75 26.89
CA ASP A 676 9.29 40.04 26.31
C ASP A 676 9.13 40.08 24.77
N VAL A 677 9.01 38.91 24.11
CA VAL A 677 8.88 38.76 22.65
C VAL A 677 7.46 38.34 22.26
N LEU A 678 6.75 37.62 23.14
CA LEU A 678 5.35 37.21 22.99
C LEU A 678 4.47 37.86 24.09
N PRO A 679 4.32 39.19 24.14
CA PRO A 679 3.55 39.89 25.18
C PRO A 679 2.04 39.58 25.18
N LEU A 680 1.51 38.92 24.15
CA LEU A 680 0.11 38.49 24.03
C LEU A 680 -0.12 37.01 24.40
N ALA A 681 0.93 36.26 24.71
CA ALA A 681 0.82 34.86 25.13
C ALA A 681 0.39 34.73 26.61
N ILE A 682 -0.30 33.64 26.96
CA ILE A 682 -0.66 33.35 28.35
C ILE A 682 0.59 32.94 29.12
N PHE A 683 0.87 33.55 30.27
CA PHE A 683 2.00 33.17 31.13
C PHE A 683 1.52 32.31 32.31
N LEU A 684 2.14 31.13 32.49
CA LEU A 684 1.80 30.16 33.53
C LEU A 684 3.06 29.71 34.28
N HIS A 685 3.01 29.69 35.60
CA HIS A 685 4.02 29.04 36.44
C HIS A 685 3.56 27.63 36.78
N ALA A 686 4.38 26.61 36.53
CA ALA A 686 4.08 25.23 36.88
C ALA A 686 5.27 24.54 37.56
N LYS A 687 5.04 23.96 38.73
CA LYS A 687 6.02 23.15 39.47
C LYS A 687 5.78 21.65 39.27
N ARG A 688 4.55 21.25 38.95
CA ARG A 688 4.10 19.88 38.66
C ARG A 688 3.22 19.88 37.41
N PRO A 689 3.12 18.76 36.66
CA PRO A 689 2.22 18.67 35.50
C PRO A 689 0.79 19.09 35.83
N GLU A 690 0.28 18.64 36.98
CA GLU A 690 -1.05 18.96 37.50
C GLU A 690 -1.38 20.45 37.64
N ASP A 691 -0.38 21.35 37.70
CA ASP A 691 -0.61 22.80 37.73
C ASP A 691 -1.16 23.34 36.39
N VAL A 692 -1.02 22.56 35.31
CA VAL A 692 -1.62 22.83 33.99
C VAL A 692 -2.98 22.12 33.91
N GLU A 693 -4.07 22.89 33.97
CA GLU A 693 -5.43 22.38 33.88
C GLU A 693 -6.03 22.51 32.47
N ALA A 694 -7.07 21.73 32.16
CA ALA A 694 -7.77 21.81 30.86
C ALA A 694 -8.24 23.24 30.52
N ARG A 695 -8.68 24.02 31.51
CA ARG A 695 -9.09 25.42 31.34
C ARG A 695 -7.96 26.35 30.88
N HIS A 696 -6.70 25.98 31.13
CA HIS A 696 -5.52 26.74 30.69
C HIS A 696 -5.13 26.43 29.24
N LEU A 697 -5.70 25.38 28.63
CA LEU A 697 -5.40 24.92 27.27
C LEU A 697 -6.55 25.18 26.27
N LEU A 698 -7.66 25.78 26.73
CA LEU A 698 -8.85 26.00 25.92
C LEU A 698 -8.60 27.07 24.84
N GLY A 699 -8.74 26.68 23.57
CA GLY A 699 -8.53 27.59 22.42
C GLY A 699 -7.07 27.89 22.10
N LEU A 700 -6.11 27.22 22.75
CA LEU A 700 -4.69 27.35 22.43
C LEU A 700 -4.29 26.44 21.27
N GLU A 701 -3.32 26.90 20.47
CA GLU A 701 -2.67 26.15 19.40
C GLU A 701 -1.24 25.76 19.74
N THR A 702 -0.57 26.46 20.68
CA THR A 702 0.83 26.21 21.06
C THR A 702 1.05 26.28 22.58
N VAL A 703 1.85 25.36 23.13
CA VAL A 703 2.41 25.44 24.49
C VAL A 703 3.94 25.42 24.43
N LEU A 704 4.57 26.39 25.07
CA LEU A 704 6.02 26.48 25.24
C LEU A 704 6.39 26.00 26.65
N LEU A 705 6.99 24.82 26.77
CA LEU A 705 7.52 24.28 28.04
C LEU A 705 8.93 24.85 28.27
N VAL A 706 9.11 25.70 29.28
CA VAL A 706 10.34 26.49 29.47
C VAL A 706 11.15 26.03 30.68
N ASP A 707 12.40 25.61 30.47
CA ASP A 707 13.35 25.27 31.55
C ASP A 707 14.79 25.72 31.24
N SER A 708 15.52 26.10 32.27
CA SER A 708 16.94 26.43 32.19
C SER A 708 17.84 25.24 31.82
N VAL A 709 17.60 24.03 32.34
CA VAL A 709 18.52 22.88 32.19
C VAL A 709 17.78 21.53 32.11
N VAL A 710 17.52 21.06 30.89
CA VAL A 710 16.93 19.74 30.63
C VAL A 710 18.01 18.65 30.72
N ASN A 711 18.13 18.05 31.91
CA ASN A 711 19.19 17.09 32.24
C ASN A 711 18.90 15.64 31.80
N THR A 712 17.68 15.13 32.03
CA THR A 712 17.29 13.75 31.68
C THR A 712 16.00 13.64 30.87
N GLY A 713 15.38 14.77 30.51
CA GLY A 713 14.10 14.81 29.80
C GLY A 713 12.86 14.36 30.62
N LYS A 714 13.02 13.65 31.75
CA LYS A 714 11.89 13.04 32.49
C LYS A 714 10.75 14.00 32.82
N SER A 715 11.06 15.14 33.45
CA SER A 715 10.02 16.12 33.81
C SER A 715 9.35 16.74 32.59
N ILE A 716 10.09 16.96 31.49
CA ILE A 716 9.49 17.38 30.22
C ILE A 716 8.53 16.30 29.69
N VAL A 717 8.90 15.01 29.75
CA VAL A 717 8.01 13.89 29.35
C VAL A 717 6.75 13.81 30.22
N GLU A 718 6.88 14.02 31.53
CA GLU A 718 5.75 14.07 32.47
C GLU A 718 4.77 15.21 32.13
N PHE A 719 5.30 16.42 31.87
CA PHE A 719 4.51 17.57 31.42
C PHE A 719 3.88 17.35 30.03
N VAL A 720 4.63 16.82 29.05
CA VAL A 720 4.12 16.54 27.69
C VAL A 720 2.95 15.56 27.75
N ARG A 721 3.10 14.42 28.46
CA ARG A 721 2.05 13.41 28.57
C ARG A 721 0.79 13.94 29.24
N HIS A 722 0.94 14.73 30.29
CA HIS A 722 -0.18 15.38 30.97
C HIS A 722 -0.91 16.37 30.04
N ILE A 723 -0.18 17.25 29.36
CA ILE A 723 -0.76 18.20 28.39
C ILE A 723 -1.45 17.45 27.24
N ARG A 724 -0.84 16.39 26.69
CA ARG A 724 -1.42 15.52 25.65
C ARG A 724 -2.71 14.84 26.12
N GLY A 725 -2.79 14.44 27.38
CA GLY A 725 -4.00 13.88 28.00
C GLY A 725 -5.14 14.89 28.20
N LEU A 726 -4.83 16.20 28.24
CA LEU A 726 -5.82 17.27 28.33
C LEU A 726 -6.19 17.87 26.96
N ASN A 727 -5.23 17.96 26.04
CA ASN A 727 -5.42 18.41 24.66
C ASN A 727 -4.40 17.70 23.74
N SER A 728 -4.86 16.70 22.99
CA SER A 728 -4.03 15.91 22.09
C SER A 728 -3.58 16.67 20.83
N ARG A 729 -4.27 17.75 20.45
CA ARG A 729 -4.04 18.50 19.20
C ARG A 729 -3.13 19.72 19.34
N VAL A 730 -2.85 20.20 20.55
CA VAL A 730 -2.01 21.39 20.77
C VAL A 730 -0.55 21.14 20.38
N GLY A 731 0.09 22.08 19.70
CA GLY A 731 1.53 22.04 19.45
C GLY A 731 2.30 22.20 20.76
N ILE A 732 3.39 21.45 20.96
CA ILE A 732 4.26 21.60 22.14
C ILE A 732 5.68 21.85 21.67
N VAL A 733 6.31 22.90 22.21
CA VAL A 733 7.71 23.25 21.97
C VAL A 733 8.46 23.29 23.30
N VAL A 734 9.58 22.58 23.40
CA VAL A 734 10.46 22.58 24.59
C VAL A 734 11.51 23.66 24.42
N MET A 735 11.43 24.73 25.22
CA MET A 735 12.33 25.88 25.21
C MET A 735 13.39 25.71 26.32
N ALA A 736 14.65 25.47 25.95
CA ALA A 736 15.68 25.05 26.90
C ALA A 736 16.96 25.91 26.86
N GLY A 737 17.46 26.32 28.03
CA GLY A 737 18.76 27.01 28.16
C GLY A 737 19.96 26.07 27.93
N VAL A 738 19.82 24.82 28.37
CA VAL A 738 20.78 23.72 28.15
C VAL A 738 19.99 22.42 28.00
N ILE A 739 20.33 21.60 27.01
CA ILE A 739 19.88 20.21 26.94
C ILE A 739 21.11 19.28 26.98
N GLN A 740 21.03 18.20 27.75
CA GLN A 740 22.06 17.17 27.75
C GLN A 740 21.90 16.27 26.51
N ALA A 741 22.99 16.03 25.77
CA ALA A 741 22.94 15.45 24.43
C ALA A 741 22.29 14.05 24.35
N LYS A 742 22.46 13.19 25.37
CA LYS A 742 21.83 11.84 25.38
C LYS A 742 20.30 11.92 25.56
N ALA A 743 19.77 12.93 26.25
CA ALA A 743 18.32 13.09 26.43
C ALA A 743 17.56 13.33 25.11
N VAL A 744 18.27 13.74 24.06
CA VAL A 744 17.78 14.00 22.69
C VAL A 744 18.47 13.14 21.61
N ALA A 745 19.25 12.13 22.01
CA ALA A 745 19.95 11.25 21.07
C ALA A 745 19.05 10.15 20.51
N ALA A 746 19.40 9.62 19.33
CA ALA A 746 18.74 8.46 18.76
C ALA A 746 18.90 7.20 19.62
N GLY A 747 17.79 6.48 19.84
CA GLY A 747 17.76 5.20 20.57
C GLY A 747 17.23 5.25 22.00
N PRO A 748 17.41 4.18 22.80
CA PRO A 748 16.71 3.97 24.06
C PRO A 748 17.15 4.88 25.23
N GLU A 749 18.24 5.66 25.08
CA GLU A 749 18.60 6.72 26.04
C GLU A 749 17.89 8.06 25.75
N GLY A 750 17.36 8.24 24.53
CA GLY A 750 16.66 9.44 24.08
C GLY A 750 15.30 9.60 24.72
N VAL A 751 15.25 10.11 25.94
CA VAL A 751 13.98 10.31 26.69
C VAL A 751 13.03 11.25 25.95
N LEU A 752 13.54 12.25 25.21
CA LEU A 752 12.73 13.11 24.33
C LEU A 752 12.54 12.54 22.92
N HIS A 753 13.37 11.58 22.50
CA HIS A 753 13.14 10.83 21.25
C HIS A 753 11.89 9.96 21.37
N GLN A 754 11.71 9.30 22.51
CA GLN A 754 10.63 8.33 22.73
C GLN A 754 9.23 8.95 22.67
N LEU A 755 9.10 10.27 22.88
CA LEU A 755 7.84 11.00 22.67
C LEU A 755 7.32 10.96 21.23
N HIS A 756 8.17 10.67 20.24
CA HIS A 756 7.80 10.72 18.82
C HIS A 756 7.35 9.37 18.25
N GLN A 757 7.33 8.28 19.04
CA GLN A 757 6.88 6.96 18.57
C GLN A 757 5.35 6.82 18.57
N GLY A 758 4.65 7.76 17.93
CA GLY A 758 3.20 7.68 17.71
C GLY A 758 2.39 8.96 17.96
N GLU A 759 2.95 9.93 18.69
CA GLU A 759 2.24 11.15 19.10
C GLU A 759 2.47 12.35 18.18
N PRO A 760 1.56 13.35 18.16
CA PRO A 760 1.78 14.62 17.48
C PRO A 760 3.05 15.33 17.97
N LYS A 761 3.94 15.59 17.01
CA LYS A 761 5.31 16.12 17.11
C LYS A 761 5.52 17.15 18.24
N VAL A 762 6.64 16.98 18.95
CA VAL A 762 7.11 17.87 20.02
C VAL A 762 8.43 18.50 19.59
N ASP A 763 8.40 19.78 19.24
CA ASP A 763 9.59 20.52 18.80
C ASP A 763 10.50 20.87 19.98
N VAL A 764 11.79 21.07 19.70
CA VAL A 764 12.80 21.39 20.73
C VAL A 764 13.65 22.56 20.29
N VAL A 765 13.69 23.62 21.10
CA VAL A 765 14.47 24.83 20.88
C VAL A 765 15.49 24.98 22.00
N ALA A 766 16.77 24.77 21.70
CA ALA A 766 17.84 24.72 22.70
C ALA A 766 18.90 25.81 22.49
N PHE A 767 19.19 26.59 23.53
CA PHE A 767 20.27 27.58 23.47
C PHE A 767 21.65 26.90 23.37
N ARG A 768 21.84 25.74 24.02
CA ARG A 768 22.95 24.82 23.71
C ARG A 768 22.59 23.34 23.95
N LEU A 769 23.24 22.46 23.21
CA LEU A 769 23.47 21.08 23.62
C LEU A 769 24.70 20.98 24.54
N SER A 770 24.82 19.87 25.27
CA SER A 770 25.88 19.62 26.25
C SER A 770 26.11 18.11 26.43
N ASP A 771 27.27 17.60 26.03
CA ASP A 771 27.61 16.18 26.19
C ASP A 771 27.73 15.80 27.67
N ASN A 772 28.35 16.69 28.45
CA ASN A 772 28.49 16.58 29.90
C ASN A 772 27.10 16.53 30.57
N LYS A 773 26.79 15.38 31.17
CA LYS A 773 25.66 15.18 32.09
C LYS A 773 26.08 15.61 33.49
N PHE A 774 25.50 16.70 33.98
CA PHE A 774 25.80 17.24 35.30
C PHE A 774 24.53 17.69 36.01
N THR A 775 24.21 17.03 37.13
CA THR A 775 23.14 17.43 38.04
C THR A 775 23.77 18.18 39.19
N GLY A 776 23.51 19.49 39.27
CA GLY A 776 24.02 20.33 40.34
C GLY A 776 23.43 20.01 41.71
N LYS A 777 24.15 20.41 42.75
CA LYS A 777 23.70 20.47 44.15
C LYS A 777 24.30 21.71 44.82
N GLY A 778 23.59 22.31 45.77
CA GLY A 778 24.00 23.52 46.49
C GLY A 778 24.53 24.60 45.53
N VAL A 779 25.77 25.04 45.75
CA VAL A 779 26.49 26.05 44.95
C VAL A 779 26.63 25.75 43.44
N THR A 780 26.28 24.54 42.98
CA THR A 780 26.34 24.15 41.56
C THR A 780 24.97 23.95 40.90
N ASP A 781 23.86 24.02 41.64
CA ASP A 781 22.53 23.97 41.03
C ASP A 781 22.14 25.30 40.36
N THR A 782 21.41 25.23 39.24
CA THR A 782 21.01 26.42 38.48
C THR A 782 19.85 27.16 39.15
N GLY A 783 18.86 26.44 39.68
CA GLY A 783 17.78 27.03 40.46
C GLY A 783 18.30 27.70 41.73
N ALA A 784 19.14 27.00 42.50
CA ALA A 784 19.73 27.55 43.72
C ALA A 784 20.54 28.83 43.45
N ARG A 785 21.36 28.87 42.37
CA ARG A 785 22.12 30.07 41.96
C ARG A 785 21.25 31.21 41.42
N LEU A 786 20.10 30.93 40.79
CA LEU A 786 19.19 31.97 40.30
C LEU A 786 18.50 32.74 41.43
N PHE A 787 18.31 32.11 42.59
CA PHE A 787 17.61 32.71 43.74
C PHE A 787 18.46 32.88 45.01
N ASN A 788 19.76 32.57 44.94
CA ASN A 788 20.71 32.57 46.07
C ASN A 788 20.28 31.65 47.23
N THR A 789 19.64 30.52 46.93
CA THR A 789 19.23 29.49 47.92
C THR A 789 20.25 28.36 48.08
N THR A 790 21.52 28.61 47.74
CA THR A 790 22.59 27.60 47.70
C THR A 790 23.02 27.03 49.06
N GLU A 791 22.55 27.64 50.15
CA GLU A 791 22.74 27.18 51.54
C GLU A 791 21.50 26.48 52.11
N LEU A 792 20.44 26.31 51.31
CA LEU A 792 19.15 25.72 51.70
C LEU A 792 18.87 24.36 51.00
N GLU A 793 19.86 23.80 50.28
CA GLU A 793 19.71 22.64 49.35
C GLU A 793 20.88 21.65 49.40
#